data_AF-A0A9D8MPJ0-F1
#
_entry.id   AF-A0A9D8MPJ0-F1
#
_cell.length_a   1.000
_cell.length_b   1.000
_cell.length_c   1.000
_cell.angle_alpha   90.00
_cell.angle_beta   90.00
_cell.angle_gamma   90.00
#
_symmetry.space_group_name_H-M   'P 1'
#
loop_
_entity.id
_entity.type
_entity.pdbx_description
1 polymer ?
#
loop_
_entity_poly.entity_id
_entity_poly.type
_entity_poly.pdbx_seq_one_letter_code
_entity_poly.pdbx_strand_id
1 'polypeptide(L)'
;MRILRDREQSGVALVITLIMLAVVTFLAVAYLAMSRREQSSINAAEEQNRAKLMAEAAFDHLKAKVIANILTYTNAGSYDLQISTNLNNPERNEFKARVAYPYDGYLTNVSLYDTNGMPIQWSAENLRVSLGNLQVAPVAPVFYDVVENNRHTNDFRFYLDFNRNGRFDMTRQTNDGGTGMVRTLQWGDPQWVGVLENPNLPHSPSNRFIGRFAYVGVPVGKTLDINYINNNTKKETQELNNYGYQRGQGVGSWEINLAAFFRELNPLQWESEDYIYYSDENTYNRGLAFSDALEVLKYRYKDDYDNLAALSDETWIPRQSAYDRMGQLIFKGHDLNIDRANVLDRFKYDLADTYSDGPLQLTAYRTGSSSADWDAWDNEDRSRLNDHWAGSDNPRKFFDIQELVDDSKFSQDMVARLQGTYKNKAFTDQQHYLTNDVAFYRLLSQLSADSVYTADDRIPLNYTTVASPGYTNFIPWTANALTASNFFQITANRLLQQQFSKNLNEVQIYPTNQYTAGVHQLLQLTANIYDAMTNQAPSSGRGPALPSVFRPIYRVERGRVYLDSYEMVTNNVDELLDKDTFVKIVPTISGAGDSVRHPNVTVSTFQGYTDTDGKIRMNLIGMPWIIAARKGYPNFNEQEVLTDIQLTRKIGLTRRNVGAIFNVQDMWVQYILSISNRLAFEGWNSYLDQQYEFRRPLKLYMTNQVTTALWKNGNVIKVSTATNNYGVPTRYSNYVSRILSTNITANDLRTWEEGTFKTMTSSNLVFVPSSIIETHQSGGATYSTNSGIVTLEPKNPATFYQGANFLAGGPLYMTMTNRITYIAIDAENNWLVDYVNIEKTNLFNITGLIQGNTVMSGTDSGDNGLNRMLWDPNYGIQRQIEISLGNVDDQDTWVEYGGGYQNERAYQIQGFRQFCGLTNSLTASGMPDQQGAYRQTPYNPTVHKLIIESLQANDPLVHYHLGDLVNFTNVFTPLRANQENTQEDPSNIGLINTFYVPWGGNPDKDITGYRESVNQVGLKDPNVT
;
A
#
# COMPACT_ATOMS: atom_id res chain seq x y z
N MET A 1 51.88 3.07 52.10
CA MET A 1 50.62 3.66 51.59
C MET A 1 50.77 4.59 50.38
N ARG A 2 51.99 4.86 49.86
CA ARG A 2 52.19 5.75 48.69
C ARG A 2 52.29 5.03 47.33
N ILE A 3 52.60 3.72 47.32
CA ILE A 3 52.77 2.91 46.09
C ILE A 3 51.42 2.40 45.52
N LEU A 4 50.35 2.38 46.32
CA LEU A 4 49.02 1.92 45.87
C LEU A 4 48.20 3.02 45.15
N ARG A 5 48.42 4.31 45.47
CA ARG A 5 47.68 5.44 44.84
C ARG A 5 48.11 5.71 43.39
N ASP A 6 49.38 5.53 43.05
CA ASP A 6 49.86 5.76 41.67
C ASP A 6 49.37 4.66 40.69
N ARG A 7 49.17 3.43 41.18
CA ARG A 7 48.58 2.33 40.38
C ARG A 7 47.09 2.54 40.10
N GLU A 8 46.35 3.10 41.06
CA GLU A 8 44.92 3.43 40.88
C GLU A 8 44.74 4.57 39.86
N GLN A 9 45.58 5.61 39.90
CA GLN A 9 45.52 6.72 38.94
C GLN A 9 45.91 6.30 37.51
N SER A 10 46.91 5.43 37.34
CA SER A 10 47.24 4.87 36.02
C SER A 10 46.18 3.90 35.50
N GLY A 11 45.50 3.15 36.37
CA GLY A 11 44.38 2.27 35.99
C GLY A 11 43.15 3.06 35.51
N VAL A 12 42.79 4.13 36.23
CA VAL A 12 41.68 5.02 35.83
C VAL A 12 41.99 5.74 34.52
N ALA A 13 43.22 6.23 34.34
CA ALA A 13 43.63 6.86 33.08
C ALA A 13 43.54 5.88 31.90
N LEU A 14 44.02 4.64 32.06
CA LEU A 14 43.94 3.61 31.03
C LEU A 14 42.50 3.28 30.65
N VAL A 15 41.62 3.09 31.64
CA VAL A 15 40.20 2.82 31.43
C VAL A 15 39.52 3.97 30.69
N ILE A 16 39.79 5.22 31.06
CA ILE A 16 39.24 6.40 30.37
C ILE A 16 39.73 6.47 28.92
N THR A 17 41.03 6.23 28.66
CA THR A 17 41.53 6.17 27.27
C THR A 17 40.93 5.03 26.47
N LEU A 18 40.70 3.86 27.07
CA LEU A 18 40.05 2.73 26.38
C LEU A 18 38.59 3.03 26.06
N ILE A 19 37.87 3.67 26.99
CA ILE A 19 36.49 4.12 26.75
C ILE A 19 36.47 5.20 25.66
N MET A 20 37.34 6.20 25.73
CA MET A 20 37.43 7.23 24.69
C MET A 20 37.79 6.64 23.33
N LEU A 21 38.75 5.71 23.27
CA LEU A 21 39.13 5.05 22.02
C LEU A 21 37.96 4.22 21.47
N ALA A 22 37.25 3.47 22.33
CA ALA A 22 36.07 2.71 21.94
C ALA A 22 34.96 3.62 21.37
N VAL A 23 34.63 4.73 22.05
CA VAL A 23 33.62 5.69 21.60
C VAL A 23 34.02 6.35 20.27
N VAL A 24 35.28 6.77 20.12
CA VAL A 24 35.76 7.39 18.87
C VAL A 24 35.76 6.37 17.73
N THR A 25 36.19 5.13 17.97
CA THR A 25 36.14 4.08 16.94
C THR A 25 34.71 3.71 16.55
N PHE A 26 33.79 3.65 17.51
CA PHE A 26 32.37 3.42 17.25
C PHE A 26 31.76 4.54 16.42
N LEU A 27 31.96 5.80 16.81
CA LEU A 27 31.47 6.97 16.06
C LEU A 27 32.06 7.01 14.63
N ALA A 28 33.36 6.71 14.47
CA ALA A 28 33.99 6.67 13.16
C ALA A 28 33.40 5.58 12.26
N VAL A 29 33.16 4.36 12.81
CA VAL A 29 32.55 3.26 12.06
C VAL A 29 31.09 3.58 11.72
N ALA A 30 30.31 4.13 12.66
CA ALA A 30 28.93 4.53 12.44
C ALA A 30 28.82 5.61 11.35
N TYR A 31 29.67 6.64 11.41
CA TYR A 31 29.73 7.69 10.39
C TYR A 31 30.12 7.14 9.03
N LEU A 32 31.10 6.23 8.96
CA LEU A 32 31.52 5.60 7.70
C LEU A 32 30.40 4.73 7.11
N ALA A 33 29.67 4.00 7.94
CA ALA A 33 28.54 3.17 7.52
C ALA A 33 27.38 4.03 7.01
N MET A 34 27.05 5.12 7.73
CA MET A 34 26.02 6.08 7.32
C MET A 34 26.41 6.77 6.01
N SER A 35 27.64 7.29 5.90
CA SER A 35 28.13 7.95 4.69
C SER A 35 28.13 7.02 3.47
N ARG A 36 28.50 5.74 3.62
CA ARG A 36 28.40 4.75 2.53
C ARG A 36 26.96 4.50 2.10
N ARG A 37 26.03 4.43 3.07
CA ARG A 37 24.60 4.24 2.80
C ARG A 37 24.03 5.45 2.06
N GLU A 38 24.29 6.65 2.54
CA GLU A 38 23.87 7.91 1.91
C GLU A 38 24.42 8.04 0.49
N GLN A 39 25.72 7.76 0.31
CA GLN A 39 26.34 7.83 -1.01
C GLN A 39 25.72 6.82 -1.99
N SER A 40 25.39 5.60 -1.53
CA SER A 40 24.70 4.62 -2.37
C SER A 40 23.28 5.07 -2.75
N SER A 41 22.56 5.71 -1.82
CA SER A 41 21.22 6.23 -2.06
C SER A 41 21.23 7.41 -3.05
N ILE A 42 22.13 8.37 -2.84
CA ILE A 42 22.33 9.52 -3.73
C ILE A 42 22.70 9.06 -5.14
N ASN A 43 23.66 8.13 -5.26
CA ASN A 43 24.05 7.57 -6.57
C ASN A 43 22.86 6.89 -7.27
N ALA A 44 22.04 6.14 -6.54
CA ALA A 44 20.85 5.50 -7.12
C ALA A 44 19.82 6.53 -7.60
N ALA A 45 19.54 7.58 -6.81
CA ALA A 45 18.64 8.65 -7.20
C ALA A 45 19.17 9.46 -8.40
N GLU A 46 20.47 9.74 -8.45
CA GLU A 46 21.12 10.41 -9.57
C GLU A 46 21.02 9.57 -10.85
N GLU A 47 21.32 8.28 -10.79
CA GLU A 47 21.22 7.37 -11.94
C GLU A 47 19.78 7.21 -12.43
N GLN A 48 18.80 7.15 -11.54
CA GLN A 48 17.38 7.11 -11.93
C GLN A 48 16.94 8.42 -12.62
N ASN A 49 17.31 9.57 -12.06
CA ASN A 49 17.02 10.87 -12.68
C ASN A 49 17.70 10.99 -14.06
N ARG A 50 18.96 10.55 -14.16
CA ARG A 50 19.70 10.52 -15.42
C ARG A 50 19.02 9.61 -16.43
N ALA A 51 18.61 8.40 -16.03
CA ALA A 51 17.89 7.48 -16.90
C ALA A 51 16.55 8.06 -17.39
N LYS A 52 15.79 8.71 -16.50
CA LYS A 52 14.54 9.40 -16.86
C LYS A 52 14.78 10.51 -17.89
N LEU A 53 15.74 11.39 -17.63
CA LEU A 53 16.09 12.48 -18.55
C LEU A 53 16.59 11.94 -19.90
N MET A 54 17.36 10.85 -19.91
CA MET A 54 17.81 10.21 -21.16
C MET A 54 16.64 9.57 -21.93
N ALA A 55 15.66 8.99 -21.24
CA ALA A 55 14.45 8.47 -21.88
C ALA A 55 13.59 9.59 -22.50
N GLU A 56 13.43 10.71 -21.80
CA GLU A 56 12.77 11.91 -22.34
C GLU A 56 13.53 12.47 -23.55
N ALA A 57 14.86 12.57 -23.47
CA ALA A 57 15.70 12.99 -24.58
C ALA A 57 15.59 12.04 -25.80
N ALA A 58 15.51 10.73 -25.56
CA ALA A 58 15.30 9.74 -26.61
C ALA A 58 13.97 9.95 -27.34
N PHE A 59 12.90 10.20 -26.58
CA PHE A 59 11.57 10.44 -27.11
C PHE A 59 11.51 11.73 -27.93
N ASP A 60 12.12 12.81 -27.46
CA ASP A 60 12.18 14.07 -28.19
C ASP A 60 13.08 13.98 -29.43
N HIS A 61 14.20 13.25 -29.35
CA HIS A 61 15.04 12.94 -30.50
C HIS A 61 14.27 12.14 -31.57
N LEU A 62 13.46 11.16 -31.15
CA LEU A 62 12.59 10.39 -32.05
C LEU A 62 11.55 11.30 -32.73
N LYS A 63 10.85 12.16 -31.98
CA LYS A 63 9.91 13.14 -32.56
C LYS A 63 10.59 14.04 -33.58
N ALA A 64 11.75 14.58 -33.24
CA ALA A 64 12.52 15.43 -34.13
C ALA A 64 12.90 14.70 -35.42
N LYS A 65 13.32 13.42 -35.32
CA LYS A 65 13.64 12.58 -36.49
C LYS A 65 12.41 12.34 -37.38
N VAL A 66 11.25 12.05 -36.79
CA VAL A 66 9.99 11.88 -37.53
C VAL A 66 9.57 13.17 -38.24
N ILE A 67 9.60 14.31 -37.54
CA ILE A 67 9.28 15.62 -38.12
C ILE A 67 10.26 15.97 -39.24
N ALA A 68 11.56 15.73 -39.03
CA ALA A 68 12.59 15.97 -40.03
C ALA A 68 12.36 15.13 -41.30
N ASN A 69 11.97 13.86 -41.18
CA ASN A 69 11.62 13.02 -42.34
C ASN A 69 10.40 13.57 -43.08
N ILE A 70 9.33 13.92 -42.36
CA ILE A 70 8.12 14.50 -42.96
C ILE A 70 8.44 15.80 -43.72
N LEU A 71 9.27 16.68 -43.14
CA LEU A 71 9.70 17.93 -43.77
C LEU A 71 10.60 17.70 -44.98
N THR A 72 11.55 16.77 -44.88
CA THR A 72 12.52 16.47 -45.95
C THR A 72 11.83 15.87 -47.18
N TYR A 73 10.90 14.94 -46.97
CA TYR A 73 10.18 14.28 -48.06
C TYR A 73 8.84 14.93 -48.39
N THR A 74 8.45 16.01 -47.69
CA THR A 74 7.16 16.70 -47.84
C THR A 74 5.95 15.75 -47.80
N ASN A 75 6.06 14.67 -47.04
CA ASN A 75 5.06 13.60 -46.97
C ASN A 75 4.70 13.31 -45.52
N ALA A 76 3.47 13.67 -45.12
CA ALA A 76 2.94 13.41 -43.79
C ALA A 76 2.89 11.92 -43.42
N GLY A 77 2.90 11.03 -44.40
CA GLY A 77 3.00 9.59 -44.22
C GLY A 77 4.42 9.07 -43.98
N SER A 78 5.46 9.90 -43.94
CA SER A 78 6.87 9.47 -43.81
C SER A 78 7.28 9.24 -42.34
N TYR A 79 6.51 8.45 -41.60
CA TYR A 79 6.77 8.09 -40.20
C TYR A 79 7.09 6.60 -40.01
N ASP A 80 7.82 5.98 -40.94
CA ASP A 80 8.21 4.56 -40.86
C ASP A 80 9.10 4.25 -39.64
N LEU A 81 9.39 2.95 -39.40
CA LEU A 81 10.27 2.47 -38.32
C LEU A 81 11.48 3.39 -38.15
N GLN A 82 11.75 3.84 -36.93
CA GLN A 82 12.91 4.68 -36.65
C GLN A 82 13.78 4.02 -35.60
N ILE A 83 15.07 3.91 -35.89
CA ILE A 83 16.06 3.39 -34.94
C ILE A 83 17.10 4.47 -34.65
N SER A 84 17.59 4.52 -33.41
CA SER A 84 18.71 5.39 -33.04
C SER A 84 20.00 4.93 -33.73
N THR A 85 20.68 5.85 -34.40
CA THR A 85 21.91 5.57 -35.16
C THR A 85 22.96 6.62 -34.83
N ASN A 86 24.21 6.21 -34.66
CA ASN A 86 25.32 7.13 -34.48
C ASN A 86 25.81 7.69 -35.81
N LEU A 87 26.44 8.86 -35.75
CA LEU A 87 27.27 9.34 -36.84
C LEU A 87 28.65 8.69 -36.73
N ASN A 88 28.93 7.76 -37.65
CA ASN A 88 30.23 7.09 -37.78
C ASN A 88 30.52 6.90 -39.26
N ASN A 89 31.71 7.27 -39.70
CA ASN A 89 32.22 6.94 -41.01
C ASN A 89 32.88 5.55 -40.96
N PRO A 90 32.24 4.51 -41.53
CA PRO A 90 32.74 3.15 -41.41
C PRO A 90 33.98 2.89 -42.29
N GLU A 91 34.25 3.76 -43.27
CA GLU A 91 35.38 3.59 -44.19
C GLU A 91 36.63 4.30 -43.67
N ARG A 92 37.61 3.50 -43.24
CA ARG A 92 38.91 3.98 -42.77
C ARG A 92 39.61 4.95 -43.74
N ASN A 93 39.38 4.80 -45.04
CA ASN A 93 40.02 5.61 -46.09
C ASN A 93 39.47 7.04 -46.16
N GLU A 94 38.25 7.26 -45.66
CA GLU A 94 37.62 8.58 -45.63
C GLU A 94 38.06 9.41 -44.41
N PHE A 95 38.59 8.75 -43.38
CA PHE A 95 39.12 9.41 -42.19
C PHE A 95 40.38 10.23 -42.50
N LYS A 96 40.37 11.51 -42.10
CA LYS A 96 41.48 12.44 -42.31
C LYS A 96 42.09 12.83 -40.97
N ALA A 97 43.26 12.30 -40.65
CA ALA A 97 43.95 12.55 -39.37
C ALA A 97 44.24 14.04 -39.07
N ARG A 98 44.25 14.93 -40.07
CA ARG A 98 44.49 16.37 -39.89
C ARG A 98 43.22 17.21 -39.73
N VAL A 99 42.03 16.62 -39.87
CA VAL A 99 40.74 17.32 -39.79
C VAL A 99 40.19 17.14 -38.37
N ALA A 100 40.59 18.01 -37.46
CA ALA A 100 40.11 18.06 -36.07
C ALA A 100 39.31 19.34 -35.82
N TYR A 101 38.50 19.40 -34.77
CA TYR A 101 37.87 20.66 -34.38
C TYR A 101 38.90 21.80 -34.19
N PRO A 102 38.66 23.03 -34.69
CA PRO A 102 37.46 23.51 -35.41
C PRO A 102 37.59 23.53 -36.95
N TYR A 103 38.50 22.75 -37.56
CA TYR A 103 38.72 22.76 -39.02
C TYR A 103 37.50 22.31 -39.82
N ASP A 104 37.24 22.93 -40.98
CA ASP A 104 36.12 22.57 -41.86
C ASP A 104 36.03 21.06 -42.14
N GLY A 105 34.82 20.50 -41.98
CA GLY A 105 34.55 19.07 -42.17
C GLY A 105 34.82 18.18 -40.95
N TYR A 106 35.19 18.72 -39.79
CA TYR A 106 35.41 17.94 -38.57
C TYR A 106 34.17 17.14 -38.12
N LEU A 107 32.96 17.69 -38.32
CA LEU A 107 31.69 17.06 -37.91
C LEU A 107 31.46 15.69 -38.56
N THR A 108 31.99 15.47 -39.75
CA THR A 108 31.87 14.20 -40.50
C THR A 108 33.10 13.30 -40.38
N ASN A 109 34.16 13.78 -39.72
CA ASN A 109 35.44 13.07 -39.59
C ASN A 109 35.51 12.28 -38.27
N VAL A 110 34.59 11.33 -38.10
CA VAL A 110 34.46 10.43 -36.96
C VAL A 110 34.45 9.00 -37.48
N SER A 111 35.35 8.13 -37.02
CA SER A 111 35.46 6.73 -37.46
C SER A 111 35.99 5.86 -36.33
N LEU A 112 35.13 5.09 -35.68
CA LEU A 112 35.45 4.26 -34.50
C LEU A 112 35.30 2.76 -34.76
N TYR A 113 34.36 2.36 -35.62
CA TYR A 113 34.09 0.96 -35.97
C TYR A 113 33.86 0.82 -37.48
N ASP A 114 34.18 -0.36 -38.00
CA ASP A 114 34.02 -0.71 -39.41
C ASP A 114 32.56 -1.10 -39.76
N THR A 115 32.33 -1.52 -41.01
CA THR A 115 31.00 -1.94 -41.48
C THR A 115 30.41 -3.14 -40.74
N ASN A 116 31.24 -3.93 -40.05
CA ASN A 116 30.82 -5.10 -39.27
C ASN A 116 30.72 -4.79 -37.76
N GLY A 117 30.86 -3.52 -37.36
CA GLY A 117 30.85 -3.12 -35.95
C GLY A 117 32.14 -3.42 -35.21
N MET A 118 33.19 -3.86 -35.90
CA MET A 118 34.48 -4.15 -35.27
C MET A 118 35.24 -2.84 -35.03
N PRO A 119 35.84 -2.64 -33.83
CA PRO A 119 36.64 -1.46 -33.56
C PRO A 119 37.79 -1.29 -34.57
N ILE A 120 37.90 -0.10 -35.16
CA ILE A 120 38.99 0.19 -36.10
C ILE A 120 40.29 0.34 -35.30
N GLN A 121 41.32 -0.41 -35.71
CA GLN A 121 42.65 -0.32 -35.12
C GLN A 121 43.33 0.99 -35.53
N TRP A 122 43.40 1.93 -34.58
CA TRP A 122 43.98 3.26 -34.78
C TRP A 122 45.32 3.44 -34.07
N SER A 123 46.15 4.36 -34.59
CA SER A 123 47.20 4.97 -33.79
C SER A 123 46.54 5.83 -32.69
N ALA A 124 47.23 6.02 -31.56
CA ALA A 124 46.71 6.84 -30.47
C ALA A 124 46.30 8.25 -30.93
N GLU A 125 47.00 8.82 -31.92
CA GLU A 125 46.71 10.15 -32.46
C GLU A 125 45.44 10.17 -33.33
N ASN A 126 45.26 9.19 -34.21
CA ASN A 126 44.06 9.12 -35.04
C ASN A 126 42.80 8.85 -34.20
N LEU A 127 42.92 8.00 -33.17
CA LEU A 127 41.83 7.75 -32.23
C LEU A 127 41.43 9.03 -31.50
N ARG A 128 42.40 9.84 -31.05
CA ARG A 128 42.14 11.14 -30.40
C ARG A 128 41.39 12.11 -31.30
N VAL A 129 41.76 12.18 -32.59
CA VAL A 129 41.05 13.03 -33.56
C VAL A 129 39.61 12.56 -33.75
N SER A 130 39.38 11.25 -33.90
CA SER A 130 38.02 10.71 -34.02
C SER A 130 37.19 10.96 -32.76
N LEU A 131 37.75 10.73 -31.57
CA LEU A 131 37.06 10.99 -30.30
C LEU A 131 36.81 12.49 -30.08
N GLY A 132 37.77 13.35 -30.44
CA GLY A 132 37.67 14.80 -30.32
C GLY A 132 36.76 15.48 -31.34
N ASN A 133 36.27 14.74 -32.33
CA ASN A 133 35.30 15.21 -33.33
C ASN A 133 33.86 14.74 -33.06
N LEU A 134 33.63 13.89 -32.05
CA LEU A 134 32.30 13.41 -31.68
C LEU A 134 31.41 14.58 -31.25
N GLN A 135 30.38 14.90 -32.03
CA GLN A 135 29.42 15.97 -31.70
C GLN A 135 27.99 15.64 -32.12
N VAL A 136 27.79 15.24 -33.38
CA VAL A 136 26.46 14.93 -33.94
C VAL A 136 26.19 13.45 -33.79
N ALA A 137 25.06 13.09 -33.17
CA ALA A 137 24.71 11.69 -32.82
C ALA A 137 25.92 10.85 -32.35
N PRO A 138 26.71 11.36 -31.39
CA PRO A 138 28.04 10.82 -31.10
C PRO A 138 27.92 9.41 -30.52
N VAL A 139 28.84 8.54 -30.92
CA VAL A 139 29.01 7.21 -30.32
C VAL A 139 29.48 7.41 -28.88
N ALA A 140 28.74 6.88 -27.91
CA ALA A 140 29.21 6.83 -26.52
C ALA A 140 30.08 5.57 -26.34
N PRO A 141 31.42 5.69 -26.27
CA PRO A 141 32.29 4.52 -26.16
C PRO A 141 32.14 3.89 -24.78
N VAL A 142 31.60 2.67 -24.72
CA VAL A 142 31.60 1.85 -23.51
C VAL A 142 32.48 0.64 -23.75
N PHE A 143 33.58 0.60 -22.99
CA PHE A 143 34.42 -0.57 -22.86
C PHE A 143 34.09 -1.19 -21.51
N TYR A 144 33.65 -2.44 -21.51
CA TYR A 144 33.46 -3.18 -20.27
C TYR A 144 34.35 -4.42 -20.29
N ASP A 145 34.91 -4.75 -19.13
CA ASP A 145 35.74 -5.94 -18.95
C ASP A 145 34.85 -7.18 -19.02
N VAL A 146 34.93 -7.92 -20.12
CA VAL A 146 34.32 -9.25 -20.23
C VAL A 146 35.33 -10.27 -19.77
N VAL A 147 34.92 -11.19 -18.89
CA VAL A 147 35.72 -12.38 -18.56
C VAL A 147 35.42 -13.45 -19.61
N GLU A 148 36.16 -13.45 -20.71
CA GLU A 148 36.21 -14.59 -21.64
C GLU A 148 37.51 -15.36 -21.42
N ASN A 149 37.43 -16.67 -21.18
CA ASN A 149 38.60 -17.54 -21.01
C ASN A 149 39.64 -17.01 -19.99
N ASN A 150 39.20 -16.49 -18.84
CA ASN A 150 40.08 -15.91 -17.80
C ASN A 150 40.97 -14.75 -18.28
N ARG A 151 40.58 -14.05 -19.36
CA ARG A 151 41.24 -12.84 -19.84
C ARG A 151 40.22 -11.70 -19.90
N HIS A 152 40.61 -10.55 -19.35
CA HIS A 152 39.85 -9.32 -19.50
C HIS A 152 39.96 -8.84 -20.96
N THR A 153 38.84 -8.82 -21.68
CA THR A 153 38.74 -8.21 -23.00
C THR A 153 37.83 -6.98 -22.91
N ASN A 154 38.26 -5.87 -23.51
CA ASN A 154 37.44 -4.67 -23.65
C ASN A 154 36.43 -4.91 -24.78
N ASP A 155 35.16 -5.17 -24.46
CA ASP A 155 34.09 -5.20 -25.48
C ASP A 155 33.59 -3.77 -25.75
N PHE A 156 33.58 -3.38 -27.02
CA PHE A 156 33.14 -2.06 -27.49
C PHE A 156 31.65 -2.11 -27.84
N ARG A 157 30.78 -1.99 -26.84
CA ARG A 157 29.33 -2.15 -27.01
C ARG A 157 28.61 -0.82 -27.16
N PHE A 158 28.62 -0.31 -28.39
CA PHE A 158 27.95 0.93 -28.79
C PHE A 158 26.50 0.72 -29.25
N TYR A 159 26.03 -0.51 -29.32
CA TYR A 159 24.67 -0.87 -29.76
C TYR A 159 23.94 -1.72 -28.72
N LEU A 160 22.63 -1.81 -28.87
CA LEU A 160 21.76 -2.74 -28.17
C LEU A 160 21.41 -3.88 -29.13
N ASP A 161 21.88 -5.09 -28.83
CA ASP A 161 21.52 -6.31 -29.55
C ASP A 161 20.03 -6.62 -29.33
N PHE A 162 19.19 -6.05 -30.20
CA PHE A 162 17.74 -6.04 -30.00
C PHE A 162 17.07 -7.31 -30.54
N ASN A 163 17.72 -8.00 -31.49
CA ASN A 163 17.29 -9.31 -32.01
C ASN A 163 17.93 -10.51 -31.25
N ARG A 164 18.82 -10.27 -30.28
CA ARG A 164 19.46 -11.25 -29.41
C ARG A 164 20.35 -12.26 -30.14
N ASN A 165 21.02 -11.83 -31.21
CA ASN A 165 21.87 -12.71 -32.01
C ASN A 165 23.37 -12.62 -31.65
N GLY A 166 23.74 -11.79 -30.68
CA GLY A 166 25.09 -11.62 -30.17
C GLY A 166 26.04 -10.82 -31.07
N ARG A 167 25.54 -10.19 -32.15
CA ARG A 167 26.36 -9.43 -33.11
C ARG A 167 25.74 -8.05 -33.40
N PHE A 168 26.52 -7.16 -33.99
CA PHE A 168 26.03 -5.88 -34.48
C PHE A 168 25.48 -6.03 -35.90
N ASP A 169 24.21 -5.65 -36.09
CA ASP A 169 23.57 -5.52 -37.39
C ASP A 169 23.44 -4.04 -37.77
N MET A 170 24.06 -3.64 -38.88
CA MET A 170 24.14 -2.24 -39.28
C MET A 170 22.85 -1.74 -39.97
N THR A 171 22.39 -0.54 -39.60
CA THR A 171 21.43 0.22 -40.42
C THR A 171 22.15 0.80 -41.64
N ARG A 172 21.70 0.48 -42.87
CA ARG A 172 22.36 0.89 -44.13
C ARG A 172 21.38 1.26 -45.24
N GLN A 173 21.85 1.99 -46.25
CA GLN A 173 21.09 2.23 -47.48
C GLN A 173 21.60 1.33 -48.59
N THR A 174 20.72 0.58 -49.24
CA THR A 174 21.04 -0.20 -50.45
C THR A 174 20.48 0.50 -51.69
N ASN A 175 21.26 0.49 -52.78
CA ASN A 175 20.83 0.99 -54.09
C ASN A 175 20.54 -0.21 -54.99
N ASP A 176 19.33 -0.31 -55.53
CA ASP A 176 19.02 -1.27 -56.59
C ASP A 176 18.98 -0.56 -57.96
N GLY A 177 19.49 -1.23 -59.00
CA GLY A 177 19.27 -0.85 -60.41
C GLY A 177 20.35 -0.07 -61.15
N GLY A 178 21.56 0.11 -60.63
CA GLY A 178 22.69 0.73 -61.38
C GLY A 178 22.53 2.22 -61.76
N THR A 179 21.33 2.78 -61.61
CA THR A 179 21.01 4.19 -61.84
C THR A 179 20.16 4.72 -60.67
N GLY A 180 20.71 4.74 -59.45
CA GLY A 180 20.35 5.64 -58.34
C GLY A 180 18.88 5.95 -57.98
N MET A 181 17.88 5.22 -58.48
CA MET A 181 16.47 5.63 -58.41
C MET A 181 15.67 4.96 -57.29
N VAL A 182 16.15 3.87 -56.69
CA VAL A 182 15.51 3.25 -55.52
C VAL A 182 16.54 3.04 -54.42
N ARG A 183 16.50 3.90 -53.41
CA ARG A 183 17.25 3.78 -52.15
C ARG A 183 16.32 3.17 -51.11
N THR A 184 16.59 1.94 -50.68
CA THR A 184 15.84 1.33 -49.57
C THR A 184 16.69 1.38 -48.31
N LEU A 185 16.11 1.90 -47.23
CA LEU A 185 16.74 1.95 -45.92
C LEU A 185 16.50 0.62 -45.20
N GLN A 186 17.59 -0.03 -44.83
CA GLN A 186 17.61 -1.26 -44.06
C GLN A 186 17.93 -0.94 -42.61
N TRP A 187 17.12 -1.46 -41.71
CA TRP A 187 17.21 -1.23 -40.28
C TRP A 187 18.01 -2.34 -39.61
N GLY A 188 18.82 -1.96 -38.62
CA GLY A 188 19.64 -2.84 -37.80
C GLY A 188 19.51 -2.52 -36.31
N ASP A 189 20.52 -2.85 -35.51
CA ASP A 189 20.50 -2.62 -34.07
C ASP A 189 20.40 -1.13 -33.69
N PRO A 190 19.62 -0.80 -32.64
CA PRO A 190 19.66 0.51 -32.00
C PRO A 190 21.04 0.82 -31.45
N GLN A 191 21.54 1.99 -31.80
CA GLN A 191 22.85 2.47 -31.37
C GLN A 191 22.69 3.49 -30.23
N TRP A 192 23.57 3.41 -29.24
CA TRP A 192 23.61 4.32 -28.10
C TRP A 192 24.15 5.68 -28.55
N VAL A 193 23.26 6.68 -28.56
CA VAL A 193 23.61 8.07 -28.82
C VAL A 193 24.03 8.73 -27.52
N GLY A 194 25.27 9.22 -27.46
CA GLY A 194 25.77 9.97 -26.31
C GLY A 194 25.22 11.38 -26.25
N VAL A 195 24.91 11.85 -25.04
CA VAL A 195 24.51 13.24 -24.78
C VAL A 195 25.69 13.97 -24.16
N LEU A 196 26.14 15.06 -24.79
CA LEU A 196 27.23 15.90 -24.31
C LEU A 196 26.70 16.98 -23.36
N GLU A 197 27.51 17.36 -22.36
CA GLU A 197 27.22 18.46 -21.44
C GLU A 197 26.96 19.78 -22.18
N ASN A 198 27.76 20.05 -23.22
CA ASN A 198 27.53 21.14 -24.16
C ASN A 198 27.34 20.59 -25.58
N PRO A 199 26.10 20.56 -26.11
CA PRO A 199 25.80 20.03 -27.45
C PRO A 199 26.43 20.83 -28.61
N ASN A 200 26.82 22.09 -28.38
CA ASN A 200 27.38 22.96 -29.42
C ASN A 200 28.90 22.77 -29.61
N LEU A 201 29.54 21.96 -28.78
CA LEU A 201 30.96 21.64 -28.87
C LEU A 201 31.15 20.13 -29.02
N PRO A 202 32.23 19.68 -29.66
CA PRO A 202 32.55 18.26 -29.70
C PRO A 202 33.03 17.75 -28.32
N HIS A 203 33.09 16.43 -28.20
CA HIS A 203 33.61 15.76 -27.03
C HIS A 203 35.05 16.18 -26.74
N SER A 204 35.33 16.48 -25.47
CA SER A 204 36.66 16.83 -25.00
C SER A 204 36.80 16.51 -23.51
N PRO A 205 38.00 16.58 -22.90
CA PRO A 205 38.16 16.41 -21.45
C PRO A 205 37.29 17.35 -20.60
N SER A 206 36.95 18.52 -21.17
CA SER A 206 36.08 19.56 -20.59
C SER A 206 34.63 19.54 -21.10
N ASN A 207 34.28 18.68 -22.07
CA ASN A 207 32.91 18.50 -22.57
C ASN A 207 32.59 17.01 -22.59
N ARG A 208 32.03 16.52 -21.49
CA ARG A 208 31.88 15.08 -21.21
C ARG A 208 30.50 14.59 -21.63
N PHE A 209 30.38 13.26 -21.78
CA PHE A 209 29.07 12.63 -21.88
C PHE A 209 28.36 12.66 -20.53
N ILE A 210 27.13 13.16 -20.49
CA ILE A 210 26.28 13.18 -19.29
C ILE A 210 25.31 12.00 -19.25
N GLY A 211 25.12 11.32 -20.38
CA GLY A 211 24.29 10.13 -20.49
C GLY A 211 24.26 9.61 -21.92
N ARG A 212 23.43 8.59 -22.14
CA ARG A 212 23.19 8.00 -23.46
C ARG A 212 21.77 7.48 -23.54
N PHE A 213 21.25 7.39 -24.75
CA PHE A 213 19.97 6.76 -25.02
C PHE A 213 20.01 5.94 -26.31
N ALA A 214 19.12 4.97 -26.42
CA ALA A 214 18.82 4.24 -27.64
C ALA A 214 17.30 4.09 -27.72
N TYR A 215 16.75 4.01 -28.93
CA TYR A 215 15.30 3.83 -29.11
C TYR A 215 14.98 3.06 -30.38
N VAL A 216 13.79 2.43 -30.34
CA VAL A 216 13.08 1.88 -31.50
C VAL A 216 11.70 2.53 -31.52
N GLY A 217 11.40 3.27 -32.59
CA GLY A 217 10.10 3.87 -32.83
C GLY A 217 9.32 3.05 -33.85
N VAL A 218 8.30 2.31 -33.39
CA VAL A 218 7.46 1.44 -34.24
C VAL A 218 6.28 2.25 -34.81
N PRO A 219 6.00 2.17 -36.12
CA PRO A 219 4.93 2.93 -36.75
C PRO A 219 3.59 2.22 -36.58
N VAL A 220 2.97 2.27 -35.40
CA VAL A 220 1.77 1.49 -35.05
C VAL A 220 0.64 1.59 -36.09
N GLY A 221 0.45 2.77 -36.71
CA GLY A 221 -0.54 2.98 -37.78
C GLY A 221 -0.22 2.33 -39.14
N LYS A 222 0.96 1.70 -39.29
CA LYS A 222 1.43 1.00 -40.50
C LYS A 222 1.77 -0.47 -40.26
N THR A 223 1.61 -0.96 -39.02
CA THR A 223 1.90 -2.34 -38.66
C THR A 223 0.62 -3.15 -38.51
N LEU A 224 0.68 -4.41 -38.92
CA LEU A 224 -0.30 -5.43 -38.52
C LEU A 224 -0.09 -5.80 -37.04
N ASP A 225 -1.08 -6.40 -36.41
CA ASP A 225 -0.93 -6.95 -35.06
C ASP A 225 -0.83 -8.47 -35.08
N ILE A 226 0.24 -8.99 -34.49
CA ILE A 226 0.50 -10.43 -34.42
C ILE A 226 -0.53 -11.21 -33.61
N ASN A 227 -1.22 -10.56 -32.68
CA ASN A 227 -2.28 -11.13 -31.86
C ASN A 227 -3.60 -11.33 -32.61
N TYR A 228 -3.65 -10.91 -33.87
CA TYR A 228 -4.85 -11.03 -34.70
C TYR A 228 -4.57 -11.60 -36.09
N ILE A 229 -3.31 -11.93 -36.41
CA ILE A 229 -2.90 -12.50 -37.71
C ILE A 229 -2.84 -14.04 -37.66
N ASN A 230 -3.07 -14.69 -38.80
CA ASN A 230 -3.06 -16.15 -39.03
C ASN A 230 -4.25 -16.94 -38.46
N ASN A 231 -4.67 -17.96 -39.20
CA ASN A 231 -5.66 -18.95 -38.78
C ASN A 231 -5.26 -20.38 -39.23
N ASN A 232 -5.91 -21.38 -38.64
CA ASN A 232 -5.74 -22.79 -38.96
C ASN A 232 -7.12 -23.47 -39.08
N THR A 233 -7.80 -23.27 -40.21
CA THR A 233 -9.26 -23.49 -40.35
C THR A 233 -9.67 -24.60 -41.33
N LYS A 234 -8.76 -25.14 -42.16
CA LYS A 234 -9.09 -26.20 -43.13
C LYS A 234 -9.75 -27.43 -42.50
N LYS A 235 -9.32 -27.78 -41.28
CA LYS A 235 -9.87 -28.82 -40.43
C LYS A 235 -9.61 -28.41 -38.99
N GLU A 236 -10.67 -28.21 -38.22
CA GLU A 236 -10.63 -27.92 -36.77
C GLU A 236 -10.15 -29.18 -36.02
N THR A 237 -8.87 -29.52 -36.18
CA THR A 237 -8.27 -30.65 -35.47
C THR A 237 -7.80 -30.15 -34.11
N GLN A 238 -8.26 -30.83 -33.05
CA GLN A 238 -7.86 -30.61 -31.65
C GLN A 238 -6.34 -30.41 -31.51
N GLU A 239 -5.55 -31.30 -32.14
CA GLU A 239 -4.11 -31.11 -32.22
C GLU A 239 -3.74 -30.14 -33.36
N LEU A 240 -3.09 -29.02 -33.01
CA LEU A 240 -2.58 -28.00 -33.95
C LEU A 240 -1.35 -28.49 -34.75
N ASN A 241 -1.37 -29.71 -35.27
CA ASN A 241 -0.21 -30.34 -35.92
C ASN A 241 -0.22 -30.23 -37.45
N ASN A 242 -1.30 -29.70 -38.02
CA ASN A 242 -1.49 -29.62 -39.47
C ASN A 242 -1.44 -28.17 -39.96
N TYR A 243 -0.86 -27.95 -41.15
CA TYR A 243 -0.78 -26.64 -41.79
C TYR A 243 -2.09 -26.30 -42.52
N GLY A 244 -3.08 -25.84 -41.76
CA GLY A 244 -4.48 -25.72 -42.17
C GLY A 244 -4.96 -24.31 -42.54
N TYR A 245 -4.09 -23.38 -42.95
CA TYR A 245 -4.54 -22.06 -43.44
C TYR A 245 -5.44 -22.19 -44.69
N GLN A 246 -6.61 -21.54 -44.69
CA GLN A 246 -7.50 -21.41 -45.83
C GLN A 246 -7.71 -19.92 -46.15
N ARG A 247 -7.61 -19.56 -47.43
CA ARG A 247 -7.94 -18.20 -47.87
C ARG A 247 -9.46 -18.08 -48.05
N GLY A 248 -10.19 -17.83 -46.97
CA GLY A 248 -11.58 -17.35 -47.00
C GLY A 248 -11.58 -15.82 -47.16
N GLN A 249 -12.42 -15.26 -48.04
CA GLN A 249 -12.45 -13.83 -48.34
C GLN A 249 -13.42 -13.08 -47.41
N GLY A 250 -13.32 -13.34 -46.11
CA GLY A 250 -14.11 -12.66 -45.10
C GLY A 250 -13.56 -11.28 -44.73
N VAL A 251 -13.97 -10.82 -43.56
CA VAL A 251 -13.76 -9.47 -43.02
C VAL A 251 -12.85 -9.48 -41.78
N GLY A 252 -12.38 -10.66 -41.37
CA GLY A 252 -11.61 -10.86 -40.14
C GLY A 252 -10.10 -10.73 -40.35
N SER A 253 -9.40 -10.21 -39.35
CA SER A 253 -7.92 -10.11 -39.36
C SER A 253 -7.23 -11.48 -39.27
N TRP A 254 -7.87 -12.49 -38.68
CA TRP A 254 -7.34 -13.85 -38.54
C TRP A 254 -7.20 -14.57 -39.88
N GLU A 255 -7.88 -14.12 -40.92
CA GLU A 255 -7.78 -14.68 -42.27
C GLU A 255 -6.52 -14.23 -43.03
N ILE A 256 -5.76 -13.30 -42.45
CA ILE A 256 -4.51 -12.83 -43.01
C ILE A 256 -3.45 -13.93 -42.88
N ASN A 257 -2.85 -14.29 -44.00
CA ASN A 257 -1.86 -15.35 -44.07
C ASN A 257 -0.50 -14.93 -43.51
N LEU A 258 -0.20 -15.33 -42.28
CA LEU A 258 1.11 -15.06 -41.67
C LEU A 258 2.25 -15.83 -42.34
N ALA A 259 2.00 -17.04 -42.86
CA ALA A 259 3.01 -17.80 -43.58
C ALA A 259 3.44 -17.07 -44.87
N ALA A 260 2.49 -16.51 -45.61
CA ALA A 260 2.79 -15.69 -46.78
C ALA A 260 3.57 -14.44 -46.37
N PHE A 261 3.23 -13.84 -45.22
CA PHE A 261 3.97 -12.71 -44.67
C PHE A 261 5.43 -13.09 -44.34
N PHE A 262 5.69 -14.21 -43.66
CA PHE A 262 7.06 -14.69 -43.41
C PHE A 262 7.83 -14.97 -44.70
N ARG A 263 7.16 -15.56 -45.71
CA ARG A 263 7.74 -15.76 -47.04
C ARG A 263 8.17 -14.45 -47.69
N GLU A 264 7.33 -13.41 -47.66
CA GLU A 264 7.66 -12.09 -48.24
C GLU A 264 8.62 -11.27 -47.38
N LEU A 265 8.66 -11.54 -46.08
CA LEU A 265 9.55 -10.89 -45.12
C LEU A 265 11.01 -11.16 -45.49
N ASN A 266 11.34 -12.42 -45.77
CA ASN A 266 12.67 -12.79 -46.24
C ASN A 266 12.61 -14.03 -47.16
N PRO A 267 12.49 -13.82 -48.49
CA PRO A 267 12.37 -14.91 -49.46
C PRO A 267 13.60 -15.82 -49.59
N LEU A 268 14.75 -15.47 -48.98
CA LEU A 268 15.94 -16.34 -48.94
C LEU A 268 15.99 -17.19 -47.66
N GLN A 269 15.29 -16.77 -46.59
CA GLN A 269 15.12 -17.57 -45.37
C GLN A 269 13.93 -18.53 -45.50
N TRP A 270 12.84 -18.06 -46.13
CA TRP A 270 11.65 -18.83 -46.46
C TRP A 270 11.55 -18.96 -47.99
N GLU A 271 12.25 -19.95 -48.57
CA GLU A 271 12.42 -20.07 -50.03
C GLU A 271 11.10 -20.44 -50.75
N SER A 272 11.06 -20.32 -52.09
CA SER A 272 9.83 -20.56 -52.87
C SER A 272 9.31 -22.00 -52.83
N GLU A 273 10.17 -22.98 -52.56
CA GLU A 273 9.75 -24.38 -52.32
C GLU A 273 9.15 -24.56 -50.90
N ASP A 274 9.31 -23.56 -50.02
CA ASP A 274 8.92 -23.58 -48.60
C ASP A 274 7.59 -22.85 -48.29
N TYR A 275 6.85 -22.42 -49.32
CA TYR A 275 5.47 -21.93 -49.19
C TYR A 275 4.58 -22.61 -50.24
N ILE A 276 3.97 -23.72 -49.86
CA ILE A 276 3.07 -24.50 -50.72
C ILE A 276 1.66 -24.39 -50.15
N TYR A 277 0.88 -23.48 -50.74
CA TYR A 277 -0.54 -23.34 -50.44
C TYR A 277 -1.37 -24.26 -51.33
N TYR A 278 -2.22 -25.08 -50.70
CA TYR A 278 -3.26 -25.83 -51.39
C TYR A 278 -4.60 -25.17 -51.12
N SER A 279 -5.44 -24.99 -52.15
CA SER A 279 -6.78 -24.44 -51.95
C SER A 279 -7.82 -25.47 -51.50
N ASP A 280 -7.49 -26.77 -51.59
CA ASP A 280 -8.35 -27.87 -51.19
C ASP A 280 -8.38 -28.04 -49.67
N GLU A 281 -9.58 -28.03 -49.09
CA GLU A 281 -9.85 -28.27 -47.66
C GLU A 281 -9.31 -29.61 -47.16
N ASN A 282 -9.27 -30.62 -48.03
CA ASN A 282 -8.77 -31.94 -47.67
C ASN A 282 -7.25 -32.07 -47.72
N THR A 283 -6.55 -31.04 -48.18
CA THR A 283 -5.10 -31.05 -48.36
C THR A 283 -4.43 -29.97 -47.52
N TYR A 284 -3.59 -30.39 -46.57
CA TYR A 284 -2.80 -29.45 -45.76
C TYR A 284 -1.75 -28.71 -46.59
N ASN A 285 -1.53 -27.43 -46.26
CA ASN A 285 -0.41 -26.65 -46.79
C ASN A 285 0.94 -27.28 -46.41
N ARG A 286 2.04 -26.82 -47.01
CA ARG A 286 3.39 -27.32 -46.69
C ARG A 286 4.43 -26.22 -46.74
N GLY A 287 5.54 -26.45 -46.04
CA GLY A 287 6.75 -25.64 -46.09
C GLY A 287 7.04 -24.85 -44.81
N LEU A 288 8.27 -24.36 -44.69
CA LEU A 288 8.80 -23.74 -43.46
C LEU A 288 7.99 -22.53 -43.01
N ALA A 289 7.48 -21.74 -43.95
CA ALA A 289 6.72 -20.54 -43.61
C ALA A 289 5.39 -20.89 -42.90
N PHE A 290 4.74 -21.98 -43.31
CA PHE A 290 3.56 -22.50 -42.62
C PHE A 290 3.89 -23.16 -41.28
N SER A 291 5.07 -23.78 -41.16
CA SER A 291 5.56 -24.31 -39.89
C SER A 291 5.72 -23.21 -38.84
N ASP A 292 6.43 -22.12 -39.18
CA ASP A 292 6.67 -21.01 -38.26
C ASP A 292 5.38 -20.26 -37.92
N ALA A 293 4.49 -20.08 -38.90
CA ALA A 293 3.18 -19.47 -38.66
C ALA A 293 2.31 -20.34 -37.72
N LEU A 294 2.42 -21.67 -37.81
CA LEU A 294 1.75 -22.60 -36.91
C LEU A 294 2.36 -22.59 -35.51
N GLU A 295 3.68 -22.44 -35.35
CA GLU A 295 4.32 -22.28 -34.03
C GLU A 295 3.80 -21.06 -33.27
N VAL A 296 3.63 -19.92 -33.96
CA VAL A 296 2.98 -18.73 -33.40
C VAL A 296 1.57 -19.06 -32.89
N LEU A 297 0.81 -19.85 -33.64
CA LEU A 297 -0.54 -20.24 -33.29
C LEU A 297 -0.58 -21.23 -32.12
N LYS A 298 0.30 -22.23 -32.11
CA LYS A 298 0.49 -23.18 -31.00
C LYS A 298 0.79 -22.44 -29.70
N TYR A 299 1.69 -21.46 -29.73
CA TYR A 299 1.93 -20.63 -28.56
C TYR A 299 0.65 -19.90 -28.12
N ARG A 300 -0.04 -19.22 -29.05
CA ARG A 300 -1.24 -18.44 -28.75
C ARG A 300 -2.42 -19.28 -28.24
N TYR A 301 -2.59 -20.51 -28.74
CA TYR A 301 -3.68 -21.43 -28.40
C TYR A 301 -3.30 -22.45 -27.30
N LYS A 302 -2.09 -22.37 -26.71
CA LYS A 302 -1.56 -23.37 -25.77
C LYS A 302 -1.51 -24.79 -26.37
N ASP A 303 -1.16 -24.87 -27.66
CA ASP A 303 -1.00 -26.08 -28.47
C ASP A 303 -2.29 -26.90 -28.69
N ASP A 304 -3.46 -26.31 -28.39
CA ASP A 304 -4.76 -26.98 -28.49
C ASP A 304 -5.85 -25.98 -28.94
N TYR A 305 -6.51 -26.29 -30.07
CA TYR A 305 -7.55 -25.46 -30.67
C TYR A 305 -8.79 -25.36 -29.77
N ASP A 306 -9.05 -26.38 -28.93
CA ASP A 306 -10.20 -26.42 -28.02
C ASP A 306 -10.09 -25.41 -26.86
N ASN A 307 -8.94 -24.72 -26.72
CA ASN A 307 -8.82 -23.62 -25.75
C ASN A 307 -9.49 -22.32 -26.20
N LEU A 308 -10.01 -22.25 -27.43
CA LEU A 308 -10.71 -21.07 -27.95
C LEU A 308 -12.17 -21.08 -27.53
N ALA A 309 -12.68 -19.95 -27.03
CA ALA A 309 -14.10 -19.89 -26.68
C ALA A 309 -14.98 -19.99 -27.94
N ALA A 310 -16.05 -20.79 -27.86
CA ALA A 310 -17.10 -20.81 -28.89
C ALA A 310 -17.86 -19.48 -28.91
N LEU A 311 -18.46 -19.13 -30.05
CA LEU A 311 -19.24 -17.90 -30.16
C LEU A 311 -20.45 -17.89 -29.20
N SER A 312 -21.01 -19.08 -28.91
CA SER A 312 -22.13 -19.26 -27.98
C SER A 312 -21.75 -19.33 -26.48
N ASP A 313 -20.47 -19.27 -26.11
CA ASP A 313 -19.99 -19.36 -24.72
C ASP A 313 -20.40 -18.15 -23.85
N GLU A 314 -21.13 -18.35 -22.74
CA GLU A 314 -21.63 -17.29 -21.85
C GLU A 314 -20.54 -16.39 -21.24
N THR A 315 -19.30 -16.88 -21.15
CA THR A 315 -18.14 -16.11 -20.67
C THR A 315 -17.60 -15.12 -21.71
N TRP A 316 -18.04 -15.24 -22.96
CA TRP A 316 -17.82 -14.25 -24.02
C TRP A 316 -18.58 -12.95 -23.71
N ILE A 317 -17.84 -11.84 -23.54
CA ILE A 317 -18.42 -10.54 -23.16
C ILE A 317 -18.71 -9.71 -24.42
N PRO A 318 -19.99 -9.41 -24.73
CA PRO A 318 -20.33 -8.48 -25.81
C PRO A 318 -19.74 -7.09 -25.52
N ARG A 319 -19.21 -6.44 -26.55
CA ARG A 319 -18.49 -5.13 -26.59
C ARG A 319 -16.98 -5.17 -26.31
N GLN A 320 -16.35 -6.34 -26.15
CA GLN A 320 -14.93 -6.45 -25.78
C GLN A 320 -14.08 -7.21 -26.82
N SER A 321 -14.70 -7.91 -27.76
CA SER A 321 -14.01 -8.68 -28.80
C SER A 321 -13.66 -7.81 -30.03
N ALA A 322 -12.73 -8.28 -30.86
CA ALA A 322 -12.43 -7.66 -32.16
C ALA A 322 -13.67 -7.58 -33.07
N TYR A 323 -14.66 -8.46 -32.89
CA TYR A 323 -15.81 -8.60 -33.77
C TYR A 323 -17.00 -7.70 -33.41
N ASP A 324 -17.17 -7.29 -32.14
CA ASP A 324 -18.21 -6.31 -31.77
C ASP A 324 -18.13 -5.02 -32.60
N ARG A 325 -16.94 -4.72 -33.13
CA ARG A 325 -16.66 -3.60 -34.05
C ARG A 325 -16.88 -3.94 -35.52
N MET A 326 -16.69 -5.19 -35.96
CA MET A 326 -17.10 -5.64 -37.29
C MET A 326 -18.62 -5.57 -37.45
N GLY A 327 -19.38 -5.97 -36.44
CA GLY A 327 -20.85 -5.79 -36.42
C GLY A 327 -21.27 -4.31 -36.58
N GLN A 328 -20.49 -3.37 -36.02
CA GLN A 328 -20.74 -1.92 -36.12
C GLN A 328 -20.29 -1.31 -37.47
N LEU A 329 -19.17 -1.77 -38.03
CA LEU A 329 -18.57 -1.27 -39.27
C LEU A 329 -19.24 -1.84 -40.52
N ILE A 330 -19.59 -3.13 -40.49
CA ILE A 330 -20.20 -3.85 -41.62
C ILE A 330 -21.69 -3.50 -41.73
N PHE A 331 -22.38 -3.27 -40.61
CA PHE A 331 -23.83 -3.07 -40.60
C PHE A 331 -24.22 -1.73 -39.96
N LYS A 332 -23.92 -0.61 -40.66
CA LYS A 332 -24.26 0.77 -40.25
C LYS A 332 -25.73 0.92 -39.83
N GLY A 333 -26.00 0.91 -38.52
CA GLY A 333 -27.33 1.15 -37.93
C GLY A 333 -27.20 1.88 -36.59
N HIS A 334 -28.00 2.93 -36.41
CA HIS A 334 -27.75 4.05 -35.48
C HIS A 334 -28.16 3.82 -34.00
N ASP A 335 -28.30 2.56 -33.55
CA ASP A 335 -28.74 2.21 -32.18
C ASP A 335 -27.92 1.03 -31.61
N LEU A 336 -26.88 1.32 -30.81
CA LEU A 336 -25.92 0.30 -30.32
C LEU A 336 -26.14 -0.07 -28.84
N ASN A 337 -27.36 -0.55 -28.54
CA ASN A 337 -27.55 -1.54 -27.48
C ASN A 337 -27.49 -2.94 -28.10
N ILE A 338 -26.30 -3.33 -28.57
CA ILE A 338 -26.06 -4.68 -29.04
C ILE A 338 -26.04 -5.59 -27.81
N ASP A 339 -27.13 -6.31 -27.57
CA ASP A 339 -27.13 -7.48 -26.70
C ASP A 339 -26.56 -8.71 -27.44
N ARG A 340 -26.12 -9.70 -26.66
CA ARG A 340 -25.55 -10.96 -27.17
C ARG A 340 -26.47 -11.67 -28.16
N ALA A 341 -27.78 -11.61 -27.93
CA ALA A 341 -28.76 -12.29 -28.75
C ALA A 341 -28.81 -11.72 -30.18
N ASN A 342 -28.71 -10.39 -30.32
CA ASN A 342 -28.65 -9.72 -31.62
C ASN A 342 -27.38 -10.05 -32.40
N VAL A 343 -26.25 -10.30 -31.73
CA VAL A 343 -25.00 -10.72 -32.40
C VAL A 343 -25.14 -12.15 -32.90
N LEU A 344 -25.56 -13.07 -32.03
CA LEU A 344 -25.74 -14.48 -32.37
C LEU A 344 -26.78 -14.71 -33.47
N ASP A 345 -27.77 -13.83 -33.60
CA ASP A 345 -28.76 -13.91 -34.68
C ASP A 345 -28.19 -13.51 -36.05
N ARG A 346 -27.24 -12.55 -36.06
CA ARG A 346 -26.59 -12.09 -37.29
C ARG A 346 -25.65 -13.15 -37.87
N PHE A 347 -24.84 -13.77 -37.02
CA PHE A 347 -23.92 -14.85 -37.40
C PHE A 347 -24.60 -16.11 -37.94
N LYS A 348 -25.90 -16.30 -37.68
CA LYS A 348 -26.63 -17.46 -38.21
C LYS A 348 -27.00 -17.29 -39.69
N TYR A 349 -26.94 -16.07 -40.21
CA TYR A 349 -27.59 -15.69 -41.47
C TYR A 349 -26.85 -14.53 -42.17
N ASP A 350 -25.53 -14.44 -42.06
CA ASP A 350 -24.77 -13.31 -42.61
C ASP A 350 -24.18 -13.58 -44.00
N LEU A 351 -24.29 -14.79 -44.54
CA LEU A 351 -23.66 -15.24 -45.80
C LEU A 351 -22.15 -14.95 -45.84
N ALA A 352 -21.55 -14.66 -44.68
CA ALA A 352 -20.16 -14.26 -44.52
C ALA A 352 -19.47 -15.36 -43.73
N ASP A 353 -18.69 -16.16 -44.46
CA ASP A 353 -17.90 -17.27 -43.92
C ASP A 353 -16.93 -16.78 -42.82
N THR A 354 -17.41 -16.78 -41.58
CA THR A 354 -16.67 -16.24 -40.44
C THR A 354 -15.84 -17.32 -39.73
N TYR A 355 -16.10 -18.59 -40.02
CA TYR A 355 -15.31 -19.76 -39.59
C TYR A 355 -14.20 -20.14 -40.59
N SER A 356 -14.12 -19.43 -41.73
CA SER A 356 -13.10 -19.57 -42.79
C SER A 356 -13.04 -20.98 -43.41
N ASP A 357 -14.20 -21.57 -43.61
CA ASP A 357 -14.45 -22.95 -44.05
C ASP A 357 -15.40 -23.05 -45.25
N GLY A 358 -15.87 -21.90 -45.75
CA GLY A 358 -16.75 -21.77 -46.90
C GLY A 358 -16.03 -21.75 -48.26
N PRO A 359 -16.79 -21.79 -49.35
CA PRO A 359 -16.26 -21.80 -50.71
C PRO A 359 -15.55 -20.49 -51.06
N LEU A 360 -14.43 -20.55 -51.79
CA LEU A 360 -13.74 -19.36 -52.31
C LEU A 360 -14.72 -18.48 -53.11
N GLN A 361 -14.76 -17.14 -52.92
CA GLN A 361 -15.72 -16.26 -53.66
C GLN A 361 -15.52 -16.36 -55.18
N LEU A 362 -14.31 -16.69 -55.64
CA LEU A 362 -14.03 -16.91 -57.07
C LEU A 362 -14.80 -18.09 -57.68
N THR A 363 -15.23 -19.05 -56.86
CA THR A 363 -16.06 -20.20 -57.25
C THR A 363 -17.54 -19.99 -56.97
N ALA A 364 -17.91 -19.35 -55.84
CA ALA A 364 -19.30 -19.15 -55.43
C ALA A 364 -20.14 -18.31 -56.43
N TYR A 365 -19.53 -17.35 -57.14
CA TYR A 365 -20.21 -16.56 -58.18
C TYR A 365 -20.09 -17.16 -59.60
N ARG A 366 -19.25 -18.18 -59.79
CA ARG A 366 -19.02 -18.80 -61.12
C ARG A 366 -19.84 -20.06 -61.34
N THR A 367 -20.29 -20.72 -60.29
CA THR A 367 -21.33 -21.74 -60.39
C THR A 367 -22.67 -21.07 -60.10
N GLY A 368 -23.67 -21.24 -60.96
CA GLY A 368 -25.04 -20.78 -60.73
C GLY A 368 -25.69 -21.57 -59.59
N SER A 369 -25.16 -21.42 -58.38
CA SER A 369 -25.59 -22.10 -57.16
C SER A 369 -27.05 -21.75 -56.89
N SER A 370 -27.85 -22.77 -56.64
CA SER A 370 -29.28 -22.65 -56.38
C SER A 370 -29.53 -21.94 -55.04
N SER A 371 -30.73 -21.39 -54.82
CA SER A 371 -31.09 -20.84 -53.50
C SER A 371 -30.90 -21.87 -52.37
N ALA A 372 -31.02 -23.16 -52.67
CA ALA A 372 -30.79 -24.23 -51.72
C ALA A 372 -29.32 -24.40 -51.32
N ASP A 373 -28.37 -24.06 -52.20
CA ASP A 373 -26.93 -24.10 -51.89
C ASP A 373 -26.56 -22.92 -50.97
N TRP A 374 -27.17 -21.76 -51.18
CA TRP A 374 -27.04 -20.59 -50.29
C TRP A 374 -27.68 -20.85 -48.92
N ASP A 375 -28.88 -21.45 -48.88
CA ASP A 375 -29.53 -21.86 -47.64
C ASP A 375 -28.72 -22.95 -46.90
N ALA A 376 -28.00 -23.81 -47.63
CA ALA A 376 -27.16 -24.86 -47.01
C ALA A 376 -25.93 -24.26 -46.31
N TRP A 377 -25.29 -23.25 -46.92
CA TRP A 377 -24.16 -22.53 -46.31
C TRP A 377 -24.60 -21.69 -45.09
N ASP A 378 -25.73 -20.97 -45.16
CA ASP A 378 -26.27 -20.25 -43.99
C ASP A 378 -26.61 -21.20 -42.82
N ASN A 379 -27.13 -22.40 -43.12
CA ASN A 379 -27.46 -23.38 -42.09
C ASN A 379 -26.21 -24.02 -41.44
N GLU A 380 -25.07 -23.99 -42.12
CA GLU A 380 -23.79 -24.48 -41.60
C GLU A 380 -23.26 -23.57 -40.49
N ASP A 381 -23.23 -22.25 -40.69
CA ASP A 381 -22.78 -21.28 -39.67
C ASP A 381 -23.61 -21.37 -38.39
N ARG A 382 -24.93 -21.56 -38.54
CA ARG A 382 -25.83 -21.80 -37.40
C ARG A 382 -25.44 -23.06 -36.61
N SER A 383 -24.93 -24.10 -37.27
CA SER A 383 -24.52 -25.33 -36.61
C SER A 383 -23.20 -25.18 -35.85
N ARG A 384 -22.33 -24.26 -36.28
CA ARG A 384 -20.99 -24.00 -35.74
C ARG A 384 -20.92 -22.98 -34.60
N LEU A 385 -22.05 -22.38 -34.23
CA LEU A 385 -22.12 -21.44 -33.09
C LEU A 385 -21.56 -21.98 -31.77
N ASN A 386 -21.63 -23.30 -31.58
CA ASN A 386 -21.13 -23.98 -30.38
C ASN A 386 -19.71 -24.52 -30.56
N ASP A 387 -19.13 -24.33 -31.74
CA ASP A 387 -17.79 -24.79 -32.08
C ASP A 387 -16.77 -23.68 -31.81
N HIS A 388 -15.53 -24.11 -31.68
CA HIS A 388 -14.39 -23.26 -31.37
C HIS A 388 -13.95 -22.58 -32.67
N TRP A 389 -13.55 -21.31 -32.61
CA TRP A 389 -13.31 -20.54 -33.83
C TRP A 389 -12.04 -19.70 -33.75
N ALA A 390 -11.34 -19.57 -34.88
CA ALA A 390 -10.04 -18.90 -34.96
C ALA A 390 -10.09 -17.40 -34.64
N GLY A 391 -11.27 -16.76 -34.75
CA GLY A 391 -11.51 -15.37 -34.39
C GLY A 391 -11.78 -15.12 -32.90
N SER A 392 -11.79 -16.18 -32.08
CA SER A 392 -11.96 -16.09 -30.63
C SER A 392 -10.78 -15.41 -29.95
N ASP A 393 -10.98 -14.94 -28.72
CA ASP A 393 -9.90 -14.42 -27.89
C ASP A 393 -8.89 -15.52 -27.56
N ASN A 394 -7.63 -15.30 -27.89
CA ASN A 394 -6.58 -16.28 -27.66
C ASN A 394 -6.21 -16.43 -26.17
N PRO A 395 -5.95 -17.66 -25.70
CA PRO A 395 -5.46 -17.94 -24.35
C PRO A 395 -4.09 -17.32 -24.01
N ARG A 396 -3.22 -17.09 -25.00
CA ARG A 396 -1.96 -16.36 -24.85
C ARG A 396 -1.84 -15.25 -25.90
N LYS A 397 -1.25 -14.13 -25.50
CA LYS A 397 -1.04 -12.94 -26.33
C LYS A 397 0.44 -12.50 -26.24
N PHE A 398 0.91 -11.81 -27.26
CA PHE A 398 2.19 -11.13 -27.31
C PHE A 398 2.02 -9.70 -26.79
N PHE A 399 2.95 -9.25 -25.95
CA PHE A 399 3.02 -7.88 -25.45
C PHE A 399 4.25 -7.13 -25.96
N ASP A 400 5.31 -7.89 -26.25
CA ASP A 400 6.50 -7.40 -26.91
C ASP A 400 6.82 -8.29 -28.11
N ILE A 401 7.20 -7.67 -29.21
CA ILE A 401 7.62 -8.36 -30.43
C ILE A 401 8.95 -9.12 -30.24
N GLN A 402 9.78 -8.74 -29.26
CA GLN A 402 10.96 -9.52 -28.85
C GLN A 402 10.61 -10.91 -28.33
N GLU A 403 9.36 -11.16 -27.92
CA GLU A 403 8.95 -12.50 -27.52
C GLU A 403 9.04 -13.51 -28.68
N LEU A 404 9.05 -13.05 -29.95
CA LEU A 404 9.23 -13.93 -31.11
C LEU A 404 10.65 -14.49 -31.27
N VAL A 405 11.63 -13.91 -30.58
CA VAL A 405 13.01 -14.40 -30.52
C VAL A 405 13.34 -15.03 -29.17
N ASP A 406 12.31 -15.41 -28.40
CA ASP A 406 12.44 -16.14 -27.14
C ASP A 406 12.52 -17.65 -27.40
N ASP A 407 13.67 -18.24 -27.10
CA ASP A 407 13.97 -19.66 -27.29
C ASP A 407 13.20 -20.58 -26.32
N SER A 408 12.55 -20.02 -25.30
CA SER A 408 11.61 -20.75 -24.44
C SER A 408 10.21 -20.87 -25.05
N LYS A 409 9.89 -20.08 -26.08
CA LYS A 409 8.54 -20.02 -26.70
C LYS A 409 8.49 -20.63 -28.09
N PHE A 410 9.54 -20.47 -28.88
CA PHE A 410 9.61 -20.90 -30.29
C PHE A 410 10.77 -21.84 -30.53
N SER A 411 10.70 -22.61 -31.62
CA SER A 411 11.78 -23.50 -32.02
C SER A 411 13.06 -22.70 -32.31
N GLN A 412 14.21 -23.33 -32.01
CA GLN A 412 15.52 -22.74 -32.30
C GLN A 412 15.67 -22.37 -33.78
N ASP A 413 15.03 -23.12 -34.67
CA ASP A 413 15.04 -22.88 -36.12
C ASP A 413 14.24 -21.62 -36.51
N MET A 414 13.05 -21.42 -35.95
CA MET A 414 12.25 -20.20 -36.18
C MET A 414 12.98 -18.97 -35.66
N VAL A 415 13.50 -19.04 -34.43
CA VAL A 415 14.28 -17.96 -33.82
C VAL A 415 15.52 -17.65 -34.66
N ALA A 416 16.25 -18.67 -35.12
CA ALA A 416 17.43 -18.48 -35.96
C ALA A 416 17.12 -17.81 -37.32
N ARG A 417 15.96 -18.07 -37.93
CA ARG A 417 15.51 -17.39 -39.17
C ARG A 417 15.23 -15.91 -38.93
N LEU A 418 14.56 -15.57 -37.83
CA LEU A 418 14.29 -14.18 -37.45
C LEU A 418 15.59 -13.42 -37.15
N GLN A 419 16.53 -14.07 -36.46
CA GLN A 419 17.85 -13.54 -36.11
C GLN A 419 18.85 -13.45 -37.28
N GLY A 420 18.53 -14.05 -38.44
CA GLY A 420 19.39 -14.05 -39.62
C GLY A 420 20.63 -14.94 -39.48
N THR A 421 20.47 -16.15 -38.94
CA THR A 421 21.58 -17.04 -38.55
C THR A 421 21.89 -18.17 -39.55
N TYR A 422 21.05 -18.46 -40.56
CA TYR A 422 21.34 -19.53 -41.56
C TYR A 422 21.20 -19.13 -43.05
N LYS A 423 21.88 -19.91 -43.90
CA LYS A 423 21.97 -19.91 -45.38
C LYS A 423 22.56 -18.65 -46.06
N ASN A 424 23.84 -18.76 -46.44
CA ASN A 424 24.60 -17.89 -47.36
C ASN A 424 24.74 -16.41 -46.97
N LYS A 425 25.96 -15.97 -46.63
CA LYS A 425 26.25 -14.60 -46.15
C LYS A 425 26.83 -13.66 -47.20
N ALA A 426 27.02 -14.14 -48.43
CA ALA A 426 27.47 -13.32 -49.55
C ALA A 426 26.27 -13.01 -50.43
N PHE A 427 25.47 -12.03 -50.02
CA PHE A 427 24.35 -11.55 -50.81
C PHE A 427 24.85 -10.50 -51.81
N THR A 428 24.32 -10.52 -53.02
CA THR A 428 24.43 -9.38 -53.93
C THR A 428 23.61 -8.20 -53.38
N ASP A 429 23.87 -6.97 -53.84
CA ASP A 429 23.05 -5.80 -53.46
C ASP A 429 21.55 -6.03 -53.72
N GLN A 430 21.23 -6.78 -54.79
CA GLN A 430 19.88 -7.20 -55.12
C GLN A 430 19.29 -8.19 -54.09
N GLN A 431 20.08 -9.18 -53.64
CA GLN A 431 19.64 -10.12 -52.61
C GLN A 431 19.45 -9.40 -51.27
N HIS A 432 20.37 -8.50 -50.91
CA HIS A 432 20.24 -7.66 -49.73
C HIS A 432 18.95 -6.84 -49.78
N TYR A 433 18.64 -6.19 -50.90
CA TYR A 433 17.38 -5.44 -51.09
C TYR A 433 16.13 -6.29 -50.81
N LEU A 434 16.12 -7.55 -51.26
CA LEU A 434 14.96 -8.43 -51.13
C LEU A 434 14.72 -8.97 -49.72
N THR A 435 15.73 -9.04 -48.87
CA THR A 435 15.67 -9.82 -47.63
C THR A 435 15.82 -9.02 -46.35
N ASN A 436 16.57 -7.91 -46.40
CA ASN A 436 17.24 -7.34 -45.23
C ASN A 436 18.18 -8.39 -44.57
N ASP A 437 19.34 -7.99 -44.08
CA ASP A 437 20.32 -8.95 -43.51
C ASP A 437 19.77 -9.70 -42.29
N VAL A 438 18.76 -9.11 -41.65
CA VAL A 438 18.02 -9.64 -40.52
C VAL A 438 16.53 -9.44 -40.75
N ALA A 439 15.78 -10.54 -40.78
CA ALA A 439 14.33 -10.52 -40.97
C ALA A 439 13.61 -9.77 -39.83
N PHE A 440 14.11 -9.86 -38.60
CA PHE A 440 13.55 -9.22 -37.41
C PHE A 440 13.33 -7.71 -37.58
N TYR A 441 14.29 -6.95 -38.08
CA TYR A 441 14.12 -5.49 -38.21
C TYR A 441 13.12 -5.09 -39.29
N ARG A 442 13.00 -5.89 -40.36
CA ARG A 442 11.95 -5.70 -41.35
C ARG A 442 10.58 -6.07 -40.77
N LEU A 443 10.52 -7.09 -39.91
CA LEU A 443 9.31 -7.51 -39.20
C LEU A 443 8.79 -6.36 -38.33
N LEU A 444 9.65 -5.71 -37.55
CA LEU A 444 9.29 -4.55 -36.71
C LEU A 444 8.64 -3.40 -37.48
N SER A 445 8.97 -3.23 -38.77
CA SER A 445 8.40 -2.18 -39.60
C SER A 445 6.98 -2.48 -40.09
N GLN A 446 6.52 -3.73 -39.97
CA GLN A 446 5.27 -4.23 -40.55
C GLN A 446 4.38 -4.97 -39.56
N LEU A 447 4.90 -5.39 -38.39
CA LEU A 447 4.19 -6.17 -37.39
C LEU A 447 4.46 -5.63 -35.98
N SER A 448 3.43 -5.59 -35.15
CA SER A 448 3.46 -5.12 -33.76
C SER A 448 2.58 -5.99 -32.85
N ALA A 449 2.55 -5.68 -31.55
CA ALA A 449 1.75 -6.37 -30.54
C ALA A 449 0.89 -5.40 -29.70
N ASP A 450 0.67 -4.18 -30.19
CA ASP A 450 0.19 -3.03 -29.40
C ASP A 450 -1.35 -2.92 -29.30
N SER A 451 -2.13 -3.73 -30.02
CA SER A 451 -3.60 -3.62 -30.04
C SER A 451 -4.32 -4.44 -28.95
N VAL A 452 -3.59 -5.07 -28.05
CA VAL A 452 -4.15 -6.03 -27.10
C VAL A 452 -4.65 -5.40 -25.80
N TYR A 453 -5.91 -5.74 -25.49
CA TYR A 453 -6.52 -5.63 -24.17
C TYR A 453 -5.89 -6.62 -23.17
N THR A 454 -5.62 -6.19 -21.95
CA THR A 454 -5.09 -7.03 -20.87
C THR A 454 -6.13 -8.00 -20.32
N ALA A 455 -6.43 -9.02 -21.12
CA ALA A 455 -7.11 -10.25 -20.70
C ALA A 455 -6.12 -11.24 -20.06
N ASP A 456 -4.81 -10.99 -20.12
CA ASP A 456 -3.80 -11.77 -19.39
C ASP A 456 -3.60 -11.18 -17.99
N ASP A 457 -2.98 -11.95 -17.08
CA ASP A 457 -2.79 -11.62 -15.64
C ASP A 457 -1.91 -10.37 -15.39
N ARG A 458 -1.59 -9.56 -16.41
CA ARG A 458 -0.80 -8.31 -16.37
C ARG A 458 -1.64 -7.04 -16.49
N ILE A 459 -1.26 -5.95 -15.80
CA ILE A 459 -1.94 -4.64 -15.85
C ILE A 459 -0.99 -3.66 -16.52
N PRO A 460 -1.37 -2.92 -17.60
CA PRO A 460 -0.51 -1.89 -18.14
C PRO A 460 -0.47 -0.74 -17.15
N LEU A 461 0.72 -0.21 -16.86
CA LEU A 461 0.85 0.90 -15.93
C LEU A 461 0.58 2.25 -16.61
N ASN A 462 0.85 2.40 -17.90
CA ASN A 462 0.80 3.73 -18.52
C ASN A 462 -0.58 4.13 -19.03
N TYR A 463 -1.43 3.17 -19.41
CA TYR A 463 -2.72 3.43 -20.05
C TYR A 463 -3.78 2.42 -19.69
N THR A 464 -5.02 2.89 -19.65
CA THR A 464 -6.19 2.06 -19.40
C THR A 464 -6.64 1.34 -20.65
N THR A 465 -7.00 0.07 -20.45
CA THR A 465 -7.64 -0.80 -21.44
C THR A 465 -9.17 -0.77 -21.31
N VAL A 466 -9.71 -0.02 -20.33
CA VAL A 466 -11.13 -0.07 -19.92
C VAL A 466 -11.92 1.17 -20.37
N ALA A 467 -11.28 2.31 -20.60
CA ALA A 467 -11.97 3.60 -20.77
C ALA A 467 -12.55 3.87 -22.17
N SER A 468 -12.33 3.00 -23.16
CA SER A 468 -12.97 3.16 -24.46
C SER A 468 -13.04 1.86 -25.24
N PRO A 469 -14.17 1.53 -25.89
CA PRO A 469 -14.23 0.50 -26.92
C PRO A 469 -13.49 0.88 -28.21
N GLY A 470 -12.71 1.98 -28.22
CA GLY A 470 -11.73 2.30 -29.27
C GLY A 470 -10.34 1.79 -28.89
N TYR A 471 -9.66 1.10 -29.81
CA TYR A 471 -8.26 0.66 -29.63
C TYR A 471 -7.37 1.82 -29.17
N THR A 472 -6.37 1.51 -28.33
CA THR A 472 -5.13 2.28 -28.11
C THR A 472 -5.22 3.81 -28.13
N ASN A 473 -6.28 4.42 -27.59
CA ASN A 473 -6.26 5.87 -27.37
C ASN A 473 -5.21 6.30 -26.33
N PHE A 474 -4.41 5.35 -25.81
CA PHE A 474 -3.39 5.53 -24.78
C PHE A 474 -3.90 6.42 -23.65
N ILE A 475 -5.18 6.24 -23.27
CA ILE A 475 -5.81 7.04 -22.24
C ILE A 475 -5.06 6.69 -20.95
N PRO A 476 -4.37 7.64 -20.31
CA PRO A 476 -3.63 7.32 -19.11
C PRO A 476 -4.61 6.98 -17.98
N TRP A 477 -4.24 6.10 -17.05
CA TRP A 477 -5.06 5.85 -15.85
C TRP A 477 -5.30 7.13 -15.02
N THR A 478 -4.46 8.13 -15.24
CA THR A 478 -4.49 9.46 -14.63
C THR A 478 -5.45 10.44 -15.30
N ALA A 479 -6.13 10.04 -16.38
CA ALA A 479 -6.97 10.92 -17.18
C ALA A 479 -8.16 11.51 -16.40
N ASN A 480 -8.82 10.71 -15.54
CA ASN A 480 -9.93 11.16 -14.71
C ASN A 480 -10.13 10.24 -13.48
N ALA A 481 -11.02 10.64 -12.57
CA ALA A 481 -11.32 9.90 -11.35
C ALA A 481 -11.92 8.50 -11.62
N LEU A 482 -12.66 8.32 -12.73
CA LEU A 482 -13.23 7.03 -13.10
C LEU A 482 -12.13 6.04 -13.53
N THR A 483 -11.18 6.48 -14.36
CA THR A 483 -10.04 5.64 -14.76
C THR A 483 -9.15 5.31 -13.58
N ALA A 484 -8.96 6.26 -12.64
CA ALA A 484 -8.23 6.02 -11.39
C ALA A 484 -8.90 4.95 -10.52
N SER A 485 -10.21 5.07 -10.33
CA SER A 485 -11.00 4.11 -9.54
C SER A 485 -10.96 2.71 -10.18
N ASN A 486 -11.02 2.64 -11.53
CA ASN A 486 -10.87 1.38 -12.26
C ASN A 486 -9.47 0.76 -12.10
N PHE A 487 -8.41 1.58 -12.19
CA PHE A 487 -7.04 1.11 -11.93
C PHE A 487 -6.94 0.49 -10.54
N PHE A 488 -7.43 1.22 -9.53
CA PHE A 488 -7.39 0.77 -8.14
C PHE A 488 -8.15 -0.55 -7.98
N GLN A 489 -9.36 -0.64 -8.51
CA GLN A 489 -10.20 -1.83 -8.45
C GLN A 489 -9.52 -3.07 -9.06
N ILE A 490 -8.96 -2.93 -10.27
CA ILE A 490 -8.35 -4.05 -11.00
C ILE A 490 -7.07 -4.49 -10.30
N THR A 491 -6.23 -3.54 -9.90
CA THR A 491 -4.95 -3.83 -9.24
C THR A 491 -5.15 -4.42 -7.84
N ALA A 492 -6.05 -3.84 -7.05
CA ALA A 492 -6.39 -4.36 -5.73
C ALA A 492 -6.96 -5.78 -5.81
N ASN A 493 -7.86 -6.04 -6.76
CA ASN A 493 -8.38 -7.40 -6.99
C ASN A 493 -7.26 -8.40 -7.24
N ARG A 494 -6.29 -8.09 -8.11
CA ARG A 494 -5.21 -9.02 -8.43
C ARG A 494 -4.28 -9.25 -7.24
N LEU A 495 -3.91 -8.20 -6.51
CA LEU A 495 -3.08 -8.34 -5.32
C LEU A 495 -3.77 -9.19 -4.23
N LEU A 496 -5.08 -8.97 -4.02
CA LEU A 496 -5.87 -9.74 -3.06
C LEU A 496 -6.08 -11.19 -3.50
N GLN A 497 -6.31 -11.45 -4.80
CA GLN A 497 -6.41 -12.81 -5.33
C GLN A 497 -5.08 -13.56 -5.14
N GLN A 498 -3.95 -12.91 -5.43
CA GLN A 498 -2.64 -13.53 -5.32
C GLN A 498 -2.25 -13.84 -3.86
N GLN A 499 -2.57 -12.95 -2.92
CA GLN A 499 -2.15 -13.09 -1.52
C GLN A 499 -3.16 -13.83 -0.64
N PHE A 500 -4.45 -13.67 -0.91
CA PHE A 500 -5.54 -14.17 -0.06
C PHE A 500 -6.57 -15.02 -0.80
N SER A 501 -6.40 -15.27 -2.11
CA SER A 501 -7.37 -15.99 -2.96
C SER A 501 -8.78 -15.44 -2.84
N LYS A 502 -8.89 -14.10 -2.75
CA LYS A 502 -10.14 -13.37 -2.60
C LYS A 502 -10.20 -12.16 -3.51
N ASN A 503 -11.40 -11.86 -4.00
CA ASN A 503 -11.69 -10.60 -4.67
C ASN A 503 -11.91 -9.48 -3.65
N LEU A 504 -11.73 -8.22 -4.07
CA LEU A 504 -12.03 -7.04 -3.24
C LEU A 504 -13.48 -7.07 -2.73
N ASN A 505 -14.42 -7.42 -3.61
CA ASN A 505 -15.85 -7.43 -3.32
C ASN A 505 -16.30 -8.60 -2.43
N GLU A 506 -15.39 -9.50 -2.07
CA GLU A 506 -15.62 -10.62 -1.15
C GLU A 506 -15.14 -10.31 0.27
N VAL A 507 -14.46 -9.17 0.49
CA VAL A 507 -13.99 -8.74 1.81
C VAL A 507 -15.19 -8.30 2.65
N GLN A 508 -15.58 -9.15 3.61
CA GLN A 508 -16.71 -8.91 4.49
C GLN A 508 -16.35 -7.96 5.63
N ILE A 509 -17.08 -6.86 5.80
CA ILE A 509 -16.86 -5.87 6.87
C ILE A 509 -17.68 -6.19 8.13
N TYR A 510 -18.91 -6.67 7.97
CA TYR A 510 -19.78 -7.03 9.11
C TYR A 510 -20.50 -8.36 8.85
N PRO A 511 -20.70 -9.24 9.87
CA PRO A 511 -20.33 -9.08 11.29
C PRO A 511 -18.89 -9.44 11.68
N THR A 512 -18.12 -10.15 10.85
CA THR A 512 -16.83 -10.72 11.27
C THR A 512 -15.61 -9.84 11.02
N ASN A 513 -15.74 -8.77 10.23
CA ASN A 513 -14.66 -7.91 9.74
C ASN A 513 -13.39 -8.65 9.26
N GLN A 514 -13.33 -8.95 7.96
CA GLN A 514 -12.20 -9.56 7.27
C GLN A 514 -11.18 -8.53 6.75
N TYR A 515 -11.38 -7.24 7.04
CA TYR A 515 -10.43 -6.20 6.72
C TYR A 515 -9.28 -6.22 7.74
N THR A 516 -8.15 -6.80 7.35
CA THR A 516 -6.96 -6.94 8.21
C THR A 516 -5.87 -5.93 7.83
N ALA A 517 -4.81 -5.83 8.64
CA ALA A 517 -3.64 -5.01 8.31
C ALA A 517 -3.02 -5.42 6.96
N GLY A 518 -2.93 -6.73 6.66
CA GLY A 518 -2.41 -7.20 5.38
C GLY A 518 -3.29 -6.81 4.19
N VAL A 519 -4.62 -6.81 4.34
CA VAL A 519 -5.54 -6.28 3.32
C VAL A 519 -5.29 -4.78 3.14
N HIS A 520 -5.20 -4.02 4.24
CA HIS A 520 -4.95 -2.59 4.20
C HIS A 520 -3.64 -2.24 3.47
N GLN A 521 -2.55 -2.95 3.78
CA GLN A 521 -1.24 -2.74 3.16
C GLN A 521 -1.25 -3.00 1.65
N LEU A 522 -1.96 -4.03 1.16
CA LEU A 522 -2.09 -4.28 -0.29
C LEU A 522 -2.90 -3.20 -1.00
N LEU A 523 -3.93 -2.68 -0.33
CA LEU A 523 -4.71 -1.55 -0.84
C LEU A 523 -3.88 -0.26 -0.87
N GLN A 524 -3.07 -0.02 0.15
CA GLN A 524 -2.12 1.11 0.14
C GLN A 524 -1.07 0.95 -0.94
N LEU A 525 -0.50 -0.25 -1.14
CA LEU A 525 0.42 -0.53 -2.24
C LEU A 525 -0.22 -0.22 -3.60
N THR A 526 -1.50 -0.56 -3.76
CA THR A 526 -2.27 -0.22 -4.97
C THR A 526 -2.32 1.30 -5.20
N ALA A 527 -2.62 2.07 -4.15
CA ALA A 527 -2.60 3.53 -4.21
C ALA A 527 -1.20 4.06 -4.55
N ASN A 528 -0.14 3.50 -3.95
CA ASN A 528 1.25 3.93 -4.19
C ASN A 528 1.69 3.67 -5.64
N ILE A 529 1.32 2.54 -6.24
CA ILE A 529 1.59 2.26 -7.66
C ILE A 529 0.87 3.29 -8.54
N TYR A 530 -0.40 3.57 -8.26
CA TYR A 530 -1.15 4.61 -8.97
C TYR A 530 -0.47 5.98 -8.85
N ASP A 531 -0.10 6.34 -7.63
CA ASP A 531 0.42 7.64 -7.29
C ASP A 531 1.81 7.88 -7.87
N ALA A 532 2.64 6.84 -8.03
CA ALA A 532 3.92 6.89 -8.74
C ALA A 532 3.79 7.25 -10.23
N MET A 533 2.62 7.01 -10.82
CA MET A 533 2.31 7.37 -12.21
C MET A 533 1.70 8.77 -12.33
N THR A 534 1.42 9.42 -11.19
CA THR A 534 0.82 10.76 -11.13
C THR A 534 1.77 11.74 -10.46
N ASN A 535 1.73 12.99 -10.92
CA ASN A 535 2.34 14.09 -10.18
C ASN A 535 1.26 15.16 -9.97
N GLN A 536 0.37 14.92 -9.01
CA GLN A 536 -0.71 15.84 -8.68
C GLN A 536 -0.11 17.09 -8.03
N ALA A 537 0.21 18.09 -8.85
CA ALA A 537 0.78 19.32 -8.38
C ALA A 537 -0.25 20.10 -7.53
N PRO A 538 0.17 20.71 -6.42
CA PRO A 538 -0.70 21.60 -5.67
C PRO A 538 -1.01 22.87 -6.46
N SER A 539 -2.12 23.53 -6.17
CA SER A 539 -2.58 24.72 -6.89
C SER A 539 -1.58 25.89 -6.89
N SER A 540 -0.81 26.06 -5.81
CA SER A 540 0.28 27.04 -5.74
C SER A 540 1.59 26.60 -6.42
N GLY A 541 1.70 25.34 -6.83
CA GLY A 541 2.93 24.75 -7.37
C GLY A 541 4.10 24.68 -6.36
N ARG A 542 3.83 24.88 -5.05
CA ARG A 542 4.83 24.89 -3.98
C ARG A 542 4.54 23.80 -2.94
N GLY A 543 5.61 23.19 -2.43
CA GLY A 543 5.52 22.11 -1.45
C GLY A 543 5.23 20.74 -2.09
N PRO A 544 4.93 19.72 -1.28
CA PRO A 544 4.80 18.34 -1.78
C PRO A 544 3.57 18.14 -2.68
N ALA A 545 3.68 17.22 -3.65
CA ALA A 545 2.56 16.80 -4.51
C ALA A 545 1.41 16.23 -3.68
N LEU A 546 0.16 16.39 -4.13
CA LEU A 546 -1.03 15.89 -3.43
C LEU A 546 -1.07 14.35 -3.49
N PRO A 547 -1.31 13.64 -2.37
CA PRO A 547 -1.44 12.19 -2.38
C PRO A 547 -2.72 11.75 -3.08
N SER A 548 -2.68 10.66 -3.82
CA SER A 548 -3.90 10.02 -4.32
C SER A 548 -4.71 9.42 -3.17
N VAL A 549 -6.01 9.71 -3.12
CA VAL A 549 -6.92 9.30 -2.05
C VAL A 549 -8.07 8.48 -2.62
N PHE A 550 -8.32 7.32 -2.03
CA PHE A 550 -9.37 6.40 -2.43
C PHE A 550 -10.28 6.08 -1.24
N ARG A 551 -11.57 6.35 -1.35
CA ARG A 551 -12.54 6.05 -0.28
C ARG A 551 -13.29 4.74 -0.55
N PRO A 552 -13.59 3.95 0.50
CA PRO A 552 -14.28 2.67 0.36
C PRO A 552 -15.76 2.85 0.04
N ILE A 553 -16.28 1.97 -0.81
CA ILE A 553 -17.70 1.83 -1.14
C ILE A 553 -18.18 0.45 -0.65
N TYR A 554 -19.39 0.39 -0.13
CA TYR A 554 -19.96 -0.82 0.45
C TYR A 554 -21.22 -1.29 -0.27
N ARG A 555 -21.53 -2.56 -0.07
CA ARG A 555 -22.80 -3.18 -0.47
C ARG A 555 -23.33 -4.09 0.64
N VAL A 556 -24.64 -4.30 0.67
CA VAL A 556 -25.29 -5.23 1.59
C VAL A 556 -25.82 -6.43 0.82
N GLU A 557 -25.44 -7.63 1.24
CA GLU A 557 -25.93 -8.88 0.67
C GLU A 557 -26.32 -9.85 1.79
N ARG A 558 -27.56 -10.35 1.75
CA ARG A 558 -28.08 -11.36 2.71
C ARG A 558 -27.84 -10.99 4.19
N GLY A 559 -27.99 -9.71 4.52
CA GLY A 559 -27.80 -9.20 5.89
C GLY A 559 -26.34 -9.09 6.35
N ARG A 560 -25.38 -9.11 5.42
CA ARG A 560 -23.95 -8.88 5.67
C ARG A 560 -23.47 -7.68 4.86
N VAL A 561 -22.43 -7.01 5.34
CA VAL A 561 -21.84 -5.85 4.66
C VAL A 561 -20.49 -6.26 4.09
N TYR A 562 -20.26 -5.95 2.81
CA TYR A 562 -19.03 -6.23 2.08
C TYR A 562 -18.44 -4.93 1.54
N LEU A 563 -17.12 -4.90 1.33
CA LEU A 563 -16.56 -3.94 0.38
C LEU A 563 -17.14 -4.23 -1.01
N ASP A 564 -17.40 -3.18 -1.76
CA ASP A 564 -17.81 -3.25 -3.16
C ASP A 564 -16.66 -2.81 -4.06
N SER A 565 -16.19 -1.58 -3.83
CA SER A 565 -15.17 -0.92 -4.63
C SER A 565 -14.50 0.22 -3.85
N TYR A 566 -13.54 0.90 -4.49
CA TYR A 566 -13.01 2.18 -4.01
C TYR A 566 -13.20 3.24 -5.10
N GLU A 567 -13.44 4.48 -4.69
CA GLU A 567 -13.50 5.61 -5.60
C GLU A 567 -12.45 6.66 -5.26
N MET A 568 -11.84 7.23 -6.31
CA MET A 568 -10.89 8.32 -6.18
C MET A 568 -11.62 9.56 -5.66
N VAL A 569 -11.10 10.11 -4.57
CA VAL A 569 -11.55 11.36 -3.99
C VAL A 569 -10.96 12.53 -4.77
N THR A 570 -11.77 13.57 -4.97
CA THR A 570 -11.38 14.82 -5.64
C THR A 570 -11.39 15.97 -4.64
N ASN A 571 -11.28 17.22 -5.10
CA ASN A 571 -11.09 18.43 -4.31
C ASN A 571 -12.33 18.90 -3.51
N ASN A 572 -13.13 17.96 -3.01
CA ASN A 572 -14.37 18.18 -2.27
C ASN A 572 -14.37 17.47 -0.91
N VAL A 573 -13.20 17.29 -0.29
CA VAL A 573 -13.05 16.52 0.96
C VAL A 573 -13.93 17.05 2.09
N ASP A 574 -13.94 18.37 2.32
CA ASP A 574 -14.81 18.99 3.33
C ASP A 574 -16.30 18.60 3.12
N GLU A 575 -16.78 18.54 1.87
CA GLU A 575 -18.16 18.15 1.55
C GLU A 575 -18.41 16.66 1.82
N LEU A 576 -17.44 15.79 1.50
CA LEU A 576 -17.55 14.35 1.73
C LEU A 576 -17.55 14.02 3.23
N LEU A 577 -16.72 14.70 4.02
CA LEU A 577 -16.65 14.48 5.47
C LEU A 577 -17.87 15.05 6.20
N ASP A 578 -18.46 16.15 5.71
CA ASP A 578 -19.66 16.75 6.30
C ASP A 578 -20.95 16.01 5.92
N LYS A 579 -21.07 15.51 4.68
CA LYS A 579 -22.26 14.78 4.20
C LYS A 579 -22.31 13.34 4.72
N ASP A 580 -21.17 12.66 4.77
CA ASP A 580 -21.10 11.25 5.10
C ASP A 580 -20.81 11.09 6.60
N THR A 581 -21.87 11.10 7.41
CA THR A 581 -21.79 10.89 8.87
C THR A 581 -21.03 9.60 9.20
N PHE A 582 -20.12 9.67 10.16
CA PHE A 582 -19.43 8.48 10.69
C PHE A 582 -20.43 7.56 11.40
N VAL A 583 -20.54 6.30 10.93
CA VAL A 583 -21.48 5.32 11.47
C VAL A 583 -20.79 4.00 11.84
N LYS A 584 -21.35 3.31 12.83
CA LYS A 584 -20.96 1.99 13.29
C LYS A 584 -22.12 1.02 13.07
N ILE A 585 -21.83 -0.12 12.46
CA ILE A 585 -22.83 -1.18 12.31
C ILE A 585 -22.96 -1.93 13.64
N VAL A 586 -24.19 -2.05 14.15
CA VAL A 586 -24.52 -2.78 15.38
C VAL A 586 -25.60 -3.84 15.13
N PRO A 587 -25.64 -4.92 15.94
CA PRO A 587 -26.72 -5.89 15.89
C PRO A 587 -28.08 -5.23 16.17
N THR A 588 -29.13 -5.70 15.49
CA THR A 588 -30.51 -5.26 15.77
C THR A 588 -30.90 -5.66 17.20
N ILE A 589 -31.17 -4.68 18.07
CA ILE A 589 -31.71 -4.93 19.41
C ILE A 589 -33.21 -4.58 19.37
N SER A 590 -34.06 -5.54 19.70
CA SER A 590 -35.51 -5.35 19.79
C SER A 590 -35.86 -4.31 20.86
N GLY A 591 -36.47 -3.19 20.46
CA GLY A 591 -37.08 -2.21 21.37
C GLY A 591 -36.45 -0.82 21.47
N ALA A 592 -35.41 -0.49 20.68
CA ALA A 592 -34.90 0.88 20.60
C ALA A 592 -35.56 1.62 19.41
N GLY A 593 -36.36 2.64 19.72
CA GLY A 593 -36.93 3.54 18.72
C GLY A 593 -35.84 4.33 18.01
N ASP A 594 -35.87 4.27 16.68
CA ASP A 594 -34.85 4.73 15.73
C ASP A 594 -34.96 6.24 15.45
N SER A 595 -34.81 7.09 16.47
CA SER A 595 -35.14 8.51 16.33
C SER A 595 -34.37 9.45 17.25
N VAL A 596 -33.03 9.49 17.19
CA VAL A 596 -32.21 10.71 17.38
C VAL A 596 -30.80 10.46 16.84
N ARG A 597 -30.44 10.97 15.65
CA ARG A 597 -29.05 11.10 15.11
C ARG A 597 -27.99 10.20 15.80
N HIS A 598 -28.08 8.89 15.60
CA HIS A 598 -27.19 7.94 16.29
C HIS A 598 -26.00 7.58 15.37
N PRO A 599 -24.76 7.55 15.90
CA PRO A 599 -23.60 7.00 15.20
C PRO A 599 -23.66 5.46 15.07
N ASN A 600 -24.75 4.81 15.48
CA ASN A 600 -24.93 3.36 15.40
C ASN A 600 -26.10 3.04 14.46
N VAL A 601 -25.89 2.17 13.48
CA VAL A 601 -26.87 1.74 12.48
C VAL A 601 -27.00 0.22 12.49
N THR A 602 -28.20 -0.29 12.27
CA THR A 602 -28.41 -1.72 11.99
C THR A 602 -28.08 -2.02 10.53
N VAL A 603 -27.91 -3.30 10.17
CA VAL A 603 -27.68 -3.66 8.76
C VAL A 603 -28.86 -3.22 7.87
N SER A 604 -30.10 -3.27 8.37
CA SER A 604 -31.29 -2.85 7.61
C SER A 604 -31.35 -1.35 7.37
N THR A 605 -30.95 -0.53 8.34
CA THR A 605 -30.89 0.92 8.18
C THR A 605 -29.70 1.33 7.33
N PHE A 606 -28.55 0.64 7.48
CA PHE A 606 -27.39 0.81 6.62
C PHE A 606 -27.71 0.54 5.15
N GLN A 607 -28.44 -0.55 4.87
CA GLN A 607 -28.94 -0.85 3.51
C GLN A 607 -29.87 0.25 2.96
N GLY A 608 -30.57 0.99 3.83
CA GLY A 608 -31.42 2.12 3.44
C GLY A 608 -30.66 3.31 2.83
N TYR A 609 -29.33 3.39 3.00
CA TYR A 609 -28.47 4.43 2.41
C TYR A 609 -27.90 4.04 1.04
N THR A 610 -28.40 2.96 0.44
CA THR A 610 -28.00 2.53 -0.91
C THR A 610 -28.44 3.57 -1.94
N ASP A 611 -27.54 3.96 -2.84
CA ASP A 611 -27.81 4.88 -3.92
C ASP A 611 -28.45 4.21 -5.15
N THR A 612 -28.58 4.95 -6.25
CA THR A 612 -29.14 4.46 -7.52
C THR A 612 -28.30 3.35 -8.17
N ASP A 613 -27.01 3.26 -7.85
CA ASP A 613 -26.08 2.26 -8.38
C ASP A 613 -26.04 0.99 -7.51
N GLY A 614 -26.83 0.93 -6.43
CA GLY A 614 -26.81 -0.19 -5.50
C GLY A 614 -25.65 -0.14 -4.50
N LYS A 615 -25.03 1.03 -4.32
CA LYS A 615 -23.79 1.25 -3.57
C LYS A 615 -23.99 2.18 -2.36
N ILE A 616 -23.19 2.00 -1.32
CA ILE A 616 -23.26 2.80 -0.08
C ILE A 616 -21.93 3.53 0.12
N ARG A 617 -21.97 4.87 0.22
CA ARG A 617 -20.80 5.78 0.34
C ARG A 617 -20.65 6.42 1.72
N MET A 618 -21.02 5.70 2.77
CA MET A 618 -20.92 6.21 4.14
C MET A 618 -19.56 5.93 4.79
N ASN A 619 -19.12 6.81 5.69
CA ASN A 619 -17.91 6.60 6.49
C ASN A 619 -18.19 5.60 7.63
N LEU A 620 -17.67 4.38 7.50
CA LEU A 620 -17.75 3.36 8.56
C LEU A 620 -16.64 3.54 9.60
N ILE A 621 -16.98 3.52 10.88
CA ILE A 621 -16.01 3.54 11.98
C ILE A 621 -15.17 2.26 11.94
N GLY A 622 -13.84 2.42 12.01
CA GLY A 622 -12.87 1.32 11.88
C GLY A 622 -12.55 0.95 10.43
N MET A 623 -13.11 1.66 9.43
CA MET A 623 -12.75 1.50 8.03
C MET A 623 -11.98 2.73 7.52
N PRO A 624 -10.68 2.59 7.22
CA PRO A 624 -9.87 3.68 6.72
C PRO A 624 -10.19 4.03 5.26
N TRP A 625 -10.02 5.30 4.88
CA TRP A 625 -9.76 5.65 3.48
C TRP A 625 -8.33 5.22 3.14
N ILE A 626 -8.02 5.00 1.86
CA ILE A 626 -6.67 4.64 1.44
C ILE A 626 -6.00 5.88 0.88
N ILE A 627 -4.86 6.23 1.45
CA ILE A 627 -4.05 7.37 1.02
C ILE A 627 -2.70 6.84 0.54
N ALA A 628 -2.29 7.27 -0.66
CA ALA A 628 -0.97 6.99 -1.17
C ALA A 628 0.11 7.71 -0.33
N ALA A 629 1.20 7.01 -0.04
CA ALA A 629 2.31 7.57 0.72
C ALA A 629 3.00 8.69 -0.08
N ARG A 630 3.04 9.91 0.49
CA ARG A 630 3.73 11.07 -0.09
C ARG A 630 4.71 11.67 0.89
N LYS A 631 5.85 12.12 0.35
CA LYS A 631 6.85 12.85 1.12
C LYS A 631 6.41 14.26 1.47
N GLY A 632 6.94 14.79 2.57
CA GLY A 632 6.77 16.18 2.99
C GLY A 632 5.56 16.45 3.87
N TYR A 633 4.62 15.52 4.04
CA TYR A 633 3.42 15.77 4.83
C TYR A 633 3.56 15.37 6.30
N PRO A 634 3.07 16.22 7.23
CA PRO A 634 2.82 15.80 8.61
C PRO A 634 1.72 14.73 8.68
N ASN A 635 1.85 13.81 9.64
CA ASN A 635 0.98 12.65 9.79
C ASN A 635 0.69 12.34 11.27
N PHE A 636 -0.30 11.49 11.51
CA PHE A 636 -0.59 10.89 12.80
C PHE A 636 0.61 10.04 13.26
N ASN A 637 0.99 10.13 14.53
CA ASN A 637 2.14 9.39 15.04
C ASN A 637 1.80 8.50 16.24
N GLU A 638 1.09 9.05 17.22
CA GLU A 638 0.80 8.32 18.46
C GLU A 638 -0.55 8.73 19.06
N GLN A 639 -1.23 7.75 19.65
CA GLN A 639 -2.34 7.98 20.56
C GLN A 639 -2.06 7.24 21.86
N GLU A 640 -2.16 7.93 22.99
CA GLU A 640 -1.95 7.34 24.32
C GLU A 640 -3.20 7.47 25.19
N VAL A 641 -3.56 6.38 25.87
CA VAL A 641 -4.54 6.33 26.95
C VAL A 641 -3.80 6.01 28.24
N LEU A 642 -3.88 6.92 29.19
CA LEU A 642 -3.45 6.68 30.56
C LEU A 642 -4.69 6.53 31.43
N THR A 643 -4.89 5.35 32.00
CA THR A 643 -5.97 5.04 32.94
C THR A 643 -5.41 5.01 34.36
N ASP A 644 -5.96 5.88 35.20
CA ASP A 644 -5.69 5.90 36.64
C ASP A 644 -6.85 5.27 37.41
N ILE A 645 -6.56 4.19 38.15
CA ILE A 645 -7.49 3.47 39.01
C ILE A 645 -7.04 3.61 40.46
N GLN A 646 -7.92 4.17 41.29
CA GLN A 646 -7.73 4.26 42.73
C GLN A 646 -8.86 3.53 43.46
N LEU A 647 -8.50 2.61 44.36
CA LEU A 647 -9.44 1.94 45.25
C LEU A 647 -9.02 2.15 46.70
N THR A 648 -9.91 2.74 47.49
CA THR A 648 -9.70 2.96 48.93
C THR A 648 -10.72 2.16 49.73
N ARG A 649 -10.30 1.53 50.83
CA ARG A 649 -11.24 0.94 51.79
C ARG A 649 -11.31 1.78 53.06
N LYS A 650 -12.52 2.16 53.45
CA LYS A 650 -12.82 2.83 54.72
C LYS A 650 -13.62 1.90 55.61
N ILE A 651 -13.33 1.95 56.90
CA ILE A 651 -14.09 1.27 57.93
C ILE A 651 -14.54 2.33 58.91
N GLY A 652 -15.77 2.24 59.39
CA GLY A 652 -16.13 2.99 60.58
C GLY A 652 -16.93 2.17 61.57
N LEU A 653 -16.98 2.71 62.76
CA LEU A 653 -17.44 2.07 63.97
C LEU A 653 -18.48 2.99 64.60
N THR A 654 -19.60 2.44 65.02
CA THR A 654 -20.62 3.17 65.77
C THR A 654 -20.70 2.66 67.20
N ARG A 655 -20.95 3.58 68.13
CA ARG A 655 -21.27 3.27 69.53
C ARG A 655 -22.78 3.31 69.70
N ARG A 656 -23.29 2.53 70.65
CA ARG A 656 -24.73 2.47 70.96
C ARG A 656 -25.36 3.82 71.29
N ASN A 657 -24.62 4.70 71.94
CA ASN A 657 -24.96 6.10 72.18
C ASN A 657 -23.68 6.89 72.54
N VAL A 658 -23.80 8.21 72.59
CA VAL A 658 -22.71 9.15 72.87
C VAL A 658 -21.99 8.87 74.21
N GLY A 659 -22.67 8.25 75.18
CA GLY A 659 -22.11 7.92 76.51
C GLY A 659 -21.54 6.50 76.66
N ALA A 660 -21.63 5.63 75.65
CA ALA A 660 -21.15 4.25 75.71
C ALA A 660 -19.65 4.18 75.35
N ILE A 661 -18.78 4.49 76.31
CA ILE A 661 -17.32 4.62 76.09
C ILE A 661 -16.66 3.28 75.71
N PHE A 662 -17.26 2.13 76.07
CA PHE A 662 -16.70 0.79 75.89
C PHE A 662 -17.51 -0.15 74.98
N ASN A 663 -18.50 0.35 74.23
CA ASN A 663 -19.46 -0.52 73.53
C ASN A 663 -19.64 -0.10 72.06
N VAL A 664 -18.69 -0.51 71.21
CA VAL A 664 -18.84 -0.47 69.75
C VAL A 664 -19.93 -1.47 69.37
N GLN A 665 -21.00 -0.97 68.75
CA GLN A 665 -22.19 -1.75 68.43
C GLN A 665 -22.14 -2.27 67.00
N ASP A 666 -21.86 -1.40 66.02
CA ASP A 666 -21.86 -1.75 64.60
C ASP A 666 -20.57 -1.30 63.91
N MET A 667 -20.16 -2.05 62.89
CA MET A 667 -19.06 -1.73 61.99
C MET A 667 -19.57 -1.74 60.56
N TRP A 668 -19.19 -0.73 59.78
CA TRP A 668 -19.49 -0.65 58.35
C TRP A 668 -18.20 -0.57 57.55
N VAL A 669 -18.23 -1.17 56.36
CA VAL A 669 -17.10 -1.19 55.42
C VAL A 669 -17.55 -0.55 54.13
N GLN A 670 -16.69 0.29 53.58
CA GLN A 670 -16.94 1.11 52.41
C GLN A 670 -15.76 1.03 51.47
N TYR A 671 -16.02 0.87 50.17
CA TYR A 671 -15.02 1.00 49.13
C TYR A 671 -15.25 2.27 48.33
N ILE A 672 -14.20 3.02 48.05
CA ILE A 672 -14.24 4.18 47.15
C ILE A 672 -13.43 3.82 45.91
N LEU A 673 -14.12 3.67 44.78
CA LEU A 673 -13.50 3.47 43.48
C LEU A 673 -13.50 4.79 42.72
N SER A 674 -12.33 5.20 42.24
CA SER A 674 -12.13 6.33 41.35
C SER A 674 -11.44 5.83 40.10
N ILE A 675 -11.97 6.16 38.93
CA ILE A 675 -11.33 5.86 37.64
C ILE A 675 -11.32 7.13 36.80
N SER A 676 -10.12 7.60 36.50
CA SER A 676 -9.89 8.70 35.59
C SER A 676 -9.02 8.27 34.42
N ASN A 677 -9.18 8.91 33.27
CA ASN A 677 -8.29 8.68 32.13
C ASN A 677 -7.77 10.01 31.62
N ARG A 678 -6.54 9.98 31.12
CA ARG A 678 -5.94 11.03 30.31
C ARG A 678 -5.79 10.46 28.90
N LEU A 679 -6.18 11.26 27.92
CA LEU A 679 -6.01 10.92 26.52
C LEU A 679 -5.05 11.91 25.89
N ALA A 680 -4.08 11.41 25.14
CA ALA A 680 -3.15 12.21 24.36
C ALA A 680 -3.15 11.76 22.91
N PHE A 681 -2.99 12.74 22.02
CA PHE A 681 -2.81 12.59 20.59
C PHE A 681 -1.51 13.28 20.19
N GLU A 682 -0.84 12.72 19.22
CA GLU A 682 0.33 13.31 18.62
C GLU A 682 0.32 13.10 17.11
N GLY A 683 0.63 14.18 16.39
CA GLY A 683 1.14 14.07 15.03
C GLY A 683 2.60 14.50 14.96
N TRP A 684 3.26 14.08 13.89
CA TRP A 684 4.68 14.36 13.65
C TRP A 684 4.88 14.92 12.23
N ASN A 685 5.64 16.01 12.12
CA ASN A 685 6.23 16.40 10.86
C ASN A 685 7.66 15.84 10.79
N SER A 686 7.83 14.68 10.16
CA SER A 686 9.10 13.95 10.14
C SER A 686 10.12 14.47 9.11
N TYR A 687 9.72 15.34 8.19
CA TYR A 687 10.57 15.78 7.08
C TYR A 687 11.44 16.97 7.48
N LEU A 688 12.74 16.88 7.17
CA LEU A 688 13.76 17.93 7.36
C LEU A 688 14.34 18.42 6.01
N ASP A 689 13.83 17.90 4.90
CA ASP A 689 14.33 18.20 3.56
C ASP A 689 13.63 19.43 2.98
N GLN A 690 14.43 20.45 2.67
CA GLN A 690 13.99 21.70 2.05
C GLN A 690 13.26 21.50 0.72
N GLN A 691 13.50 20.41 0.00
CA GLN A 691 12.79 20.09 -1.25
C GLN A 691 11.32 19.73 -1.01
N TYR A 692 10.98 19.16 0.14
CA TYR A 692 9.64 18.64 0.46
C TYR A 692 8.94 19.40 1.59
N GLU A 693 9.49 20.55 1.99
CA GLU A 693 8.96 21.34 3.09
C GLU A 693 7.48 21.71 2.88
N PHE A 694 6.65 21.33 3.85
CA PHE A 694 5.23 21.65 3.83
C PHE A 694 4.98 23.04 4.45
N ARG A 695 4.79 24.03 3.57
CA ARG A 695 4.52 25.44 3.94
C ARG A 695 3.08 25.89 3.68
N ARG A 696 2.12 24.96 3.67
CA ARG A 696 0.70 25.24 3.42
C ARG A 696 -0.11 25.16 4.72
N PRO A 697 -1.25 25.87 4.84
CA PRO A 697 -2.10 25.79 6.03
C PRO A 697 -2.73 24.41 6.19
N LEU A 698 -2.49 23.73 7.32
CA LEU A 698 -3.10 22.43 7.62
C LEU A 698 -4.30 22.57 8.55
N LYS A 699 -5.44 21.98 8.21
CA LYS A 699 -6.55 21.75 9.15
C LYS A 699 -6.37 20.38 9.76
N LEU A 700 -6.42 20.28 11.09
CA LEU A 700 -6.42 19.01 11.79
C LEU A 700 -7.74 18.84 12.55
N TYR A 701 -8.45 17.76 12.27
CA TYR A 701 -9.61 17.32 13.04
C TYR A 701 -9.24 16.06 13.79
N MET A 702 -9.30 16.15 15.12
CA MET A 702 -9.03 15.02 15.99
C MET A 702 -10.20 14.81 16.93
N THR A 703 -10.70 13.58 16.95
CA THR A 703 -11.73 13.18 17.89
C THR A 703 -11.44 11.82 18.49
N ASN A 704 -11.82 11.65 19.75
CA ASN A 704 -11.97 10.35 20.39
C ASN A 704 -13.35 10.24 20.99
N GLN A 705 -14.17 9.31 20.50
CA GLN A 705 -15.39 8.92 21.17
C GLN A 705 -15.10 7.75 22.10
N VAL A 706 -15.01 8.07 23.39
CA VAL A 706 -14.76 7.09 24.44
C VAL A 706 -16.07 6.57 25.00
N THR A 707 -16.19 5.26 25.11
CA THR A 707 -17.28 4.57 25.79
C THR A 707 -16.72 3.66 26.88
N THR A 708 -17.17 3.82 28.12
CA THR A 708 -16.73 2.95 29.23
C THR A 708 -17.91 2.27 29.90
N ALA A 709 -17.72 1.04 30.41
CA ALA A 709 -18.70 0.37 31.27
C ALA A 709 -17.99 -0.53 32.29
N LEU A 710 -18.52 -0.59 33.52
CA LEU A 710 -18.12 -1.58 34.53
C LEU A 710 -19.04 -2.79 34.48
N TRP A 711 -18.45 -3.97 34.61
CA TRP A 711 -19.09 -5.26 34.52
C TRP A 711 -18.82 -6.07 35.77
N LYS A 712 -19.84 -6.76 36.26
CA LYS A 712 -19.72 -7.74 37.34
C LYS A 712 -20.57 -8.95 36.99
N ASN A 713 -19.99 -10.15 37.06
CA ASN A 713 -20.68 -11.41 36.72
C ASN A 713 -21.36 -11.37 35.34
N GLY A 714 -20.65 -10.88 34.32
CA GLY A 714 -21.15 -10.79 32.94
C GLY A 714 -22.22 -9.73 32.69
N ASN A 715 -22.60 -8.94 33.70
CA ASN A 715 -23.63 -7.91 33.59
C ASN A 715 -23.04 -6.52 33.83
N VAL A 716 -23.51 -5.53 33.07
CA VAL A 716 -23.22 -4.11 33.31
C VAL A 716 -23.79 -3.71 34.68
N ILE A 717 -22.98 -3.06 35.52
CA ILE A 717 -23.42 -2.59 36.84
C ILE A 717 -24.44 -1.46 36.65
N LYS A 718 -25.69 -1.71 37.03
CA LYS A 718 -26.78 -0.72 36.92
C LYS A 718 -26.58 0.40 37.95
N VAL A 719 -26.73 1.63 37.48
CA VAL A 719 -26.72 2.87 38.28
C VAL A 719 -28.19 3.25 38.51
N SER A 720 -28.53 3.96 39.59
CA SER A 720 -29.91 4.16 40.06
C SER A 720 -30.93 4.55 38.99
N THR A 721 -32.17 4.12 39.21
CA THR A 721 -33.36 4.74 38.63
C THR A 721 -33.67 6.05 39.35
N ALA A 722 -33.61 7.18 38.65
CA ALA A 722 -34.35 8.37 39.06
C ALA A 722 -35.65 8.43 38.25
N THR A 723 -36.71 8.91 38.86
CA THR A 723 -37.94 9.25 38.15
C THR A 723 -37.86 10.73 37.81
N ASN A 724 -37.96 11.11 36.54
CA ASN A 724 -38.06 12.53 36.19
C ASN A 724 -39.40 13.11 36.73
N ASN A 725 -39.59 14.42 36.66
CA ASN A 725 -40.84 15.09 37.09
C ASN A 725 -42.11 14.61 36.35
N TYR A 726 -41.99 13.75 35.34
CA TYR A 726 -43.09 13.17 34.57
C TYR A 726 -43.38 11.69 34.90
N GLY A 727 -42.78 11.12 35.95
CA GLY A 727 -43.04 9.74 36.33
C GLY A 727 -42.29 8.69 35.50
N VAL A 728 -41.38 9.10 34.59
CA VAL A 728 -40.64 8.18 33.73
C VAL A 728 -39.36 7.71 34.45
N PRO A 729 -39.15 6.40 34.62
CA PRO A 729 -37.91 5.86 35.18
C PRO A 729 -36.74 6.12 34.22
N THR A 730 -35.93 7.14 34.49
CA THR A 730 -34.63 7.33 33.84
C THR A 730 -33.62 6.40 34.51
N ARG A 731 -33.17 5.38 33.76
CA ARG A 731 -32.10 4.48 34.20
C ARG A 731 -30.77 5.17 33.93
N TYR A 732 -30.04 5.53 34.98
CA TYR A 732 -28.62 5.86 34.78
C TYR A 732 -27.88 4.53 34.56
N SER A 733 -27.06 4.47 33.53
CA SER A 733 -26.12 3.38 33.32
C SER A 733 -24.74 3.89 33.70
N ASN A 734 -23.85 3.04 34.21
CA ASN A 734 -22.42 3.34 34.29
C ASN A 734 -21.75 3.35 32.90
N TYR A 735 -22.53 3.14 31.84
CA TYR A 735 -22.18 3.40 30.46
C TYR A 735 -22.06 4.91 30.25
N VAL A 736 -20.83 5.41 30.25
CA VAL A 736 -20.52 6.81 29.97
C VAL A 736 -19.93 6.90 28.57
N SER A 737 -20.55 7.70 27.71
CA SER A 737 -20.02 8.06 26.39
C SER A 737 -19.61 9.51 26.42
N ARG A 738 -18.36 9.82 26.11
CA ARG A 738 -17.85 11.18 26.01
C ARG A 738 -17.10 11.35 24.71
N ILE A 739 -17.44 12.41 23.98
CA ILE A 739 -16.70 12.83 22.79
C ILE A 739 -15.69 13.88 23.24
N LEU A 740 -14.44 13.64 22.92
CA LEU A 740 -13.41 14.67 22.96
C LEU A 740 -13.11 15.03 21.52
N SER A 741 -13.27 16.31 21.21
CA SER A 741 -12.90 16.86 19.91
C SER A 741 -11.99 18.06 20.13
N THR A 742 -10.95 18.12 19.31
CA THR A 742 -10.02 19.25 19.25
C THR A 742 -9.73 19.49 17.78
N ASN A 743 -10.08 20.67 17.31
CA ASN A 743 -9.85 21.08 15.94
C ASN A 743 -8.76 22.14 15.96
N ILE A 744 -7.67 21.91 15.23
CA ILE A 744 -6.67 22.95 15.00
C ILE A 744 -7.00 23.60 13.67
N THR A 745 -7.28 24.90 13.70
CA THR A 745 -7.69 25.63 12.50
C THR A 745 -6.49 25.88 11.59
N ALA A 746 -6.75 26.03 10.29
CA ALA A 746 -5.71 26.30 9.30
C ALA A 746 -4.82 27.51 9.64
N ASN A 747 -5.35 28.49 10.38
CA ASN A 747 -4.60 29.69 10.77
C ASN A 747 -3.54 29.41 11.86
N ASP A 748 -3.74 28.38 12.68
CA ASP A 748 -2.85 28.05 13.80
C ASP A 748 -1.69 27.14 13.37
N LEU A 749 -1.80 26.49 12.20
CA LEU A 749 -0.77 25.64 11.57
C LEU A 749 -0.37 26.16 10.18
N ARG A 750 -0.06 27.45 10.08
CA ARG A 750 0.46 28.05 8.83
C ARG A 750 1.84 27.52 8.43
N THR A 751 2.63 27.09 9.42
CA THR A 751 3.93 26.45 9.25
C THR A 751 4.12 25.44 10.38
N TRP A 752 3.85 24.16 10.11
CA TRP A 752 4.25 23.10 11.04
C TRP A 752 5.74 22.86 10.84
N GLU A 753 6.56 23.29 11.81
CA GLU A 753 8.01 23.15 11.75
C GLU A 753 8.46 21.70 11.55
N GLU A 754 9.45 21.54 10.69
CA GLU A 754 10.12 20.28 10.36
C GLU A 754 10.73 19.61 11.60
N GLY A 755 10.63 18.28 11.67
CA GLY A 755 11.12 17.48 12.79
C GLY A 755 10.35 17.64 14.11
N THR A 756 9.28 18.44 14.16
CA THR A 756 8.55 18.73 15.41
C THR A 756 7.28 17.91 15.59
N PHE A 757 7.02 17.54 16.85
CA PHE A 757 5.77 16.92 17.28
C PHE A 757 4.72 17.98 17.61
N LYS A 758 3.46 17.68 17.29
CA LYS A 758 2.30 18.45 17.77
C LYS A 758 1.48 17.54 18.67
N THR A 759 1.61 17.78 19.97
CA THR A 759 0.92 17.03 21.01
C THR A 759 -0.35 17.74 21.43
N MET A 760 -1.41 16.97 21.65
CA MET A 760 -2.65 17.45 22.24
C MET A 760 -3.08 16.51 23.35
N THR A 761 -3.18 17.05 24.55
CA THR A 761 -3.57 16.30 25.74
C THR A 761 -4.92 16.80 26.25
N SER A 762 -5.87 15.87 26.47
CA SER A 762 -7.06 16.14 27.25
C SER A 762 -6.82 15.77 28.71
N SER A 763 -6.97 16.74 29.61
CA SER A 763 -6.77 16.53 31.06
C SER A 763 -8.00 15.89 31.72
N ASN A 764 -7.78 14.78 32.43
CA ASN A 764 -8.65 14.18 33.45
C ASN A 764 -10.12 13.96 33.05
N LEU A 765 -10.36 12.98 32.17
CA LEU A 765 -11.67 12.38 31.97
C LEU A 765 -12.02 11.47 33.17
N VAL A 766 -12.77 12.01 34.12
CA VAL A 766 -13.30 11.23 35.25
C VAL A 766 -14.58 10.50 34.80
N PHE A 767 -14.52 9.18 34.65
CA PHE A 767 -15.66 8.36 34.23
C PHE A 767 -16.40 7.74 35.42
N VAL A 768 -15.63 7.33 36.43
CA VAL A 768 -16.14 6.96 37.73
C VAL A 768 -15.62 8.03 38.70
N PRO A 769 -16.43 9.06 39.03
CA PRO A 769 -16.07 9.96 40.11
C PRO A 769 -15.87 9.15 41.38
N SER A 770 -15.09 9.63 42.36
CA SER A 770 -14.84 8.91 43.61
C SER A 770 -16.17 8.48 44.23
N SER A 771 -16.52 7.21 44.03
CA SER A 771 -17.88 6.73 44.21
C SER A 771 -17.86 5.70 45.31
N ILE A 772 -18.79 5.91 46.25
CA ILE A 772 -18.92 5.07 47.42
C ILE A 772 -19.67 3.81 47.01
N ILE A 773 -19.05 2.66 47.24
CA ILE A 773 -19.65 1.35 47.09
C ILE A 773 -19.84 0.75 48.47
N GLU A 774 -21.10 0.74 48.92
CA GLU A 774 -21.54 0.10 50.15
C GLU A 774 -22.25 -1.22 49.82
N THR A 775 -21.91 -2.28 50.56
CA THR A 775 -22.55 -3.59 50.45
C THR A 775 -23.52 -3.78 51.60
N HIS A 776 -24.80 -3.50 51.39
CA HIS A 776 -25.86 -3.97 52.28
C HIS A 776 -26.54 -5.19 51.66
N GLN A 777 -26.67 -6.28 52.42
CA GLN A 777 -27.64 -7.33 52.05
C GLN A 777 -29.03 -6.71 52.17
N SER A 778 -29.82 -6.83 51.10
CA SER A 778 -31.18 -6.31 50.90
C SER A 778 -31.33 -4.79 50.66
N GLY A 779 -31.11 -4.39 49.40
CA GLY A 779 -31.56 -3.10 48.86
C GLY A 779 -30.46 -2.44 48.01
N GLY A 780 -30.61 -2.47 46.69
CA GLY A 780 -29.56 -2.12 45.72
C GLY A 780 -28.93 -0.72 45.88
N ALA A 781 -27.72 -0.57 45.35
CA ALA A 781 -27.02 0.71 45.29
C ALA A 781 -27.83 1.75 44.50
N THR A 782 -28.11 2.91 45.12
CA THR A 782 -28.67 4.07 44.42
C THR A 782 -27.64 5.18 44.26
N TYR A 783 -27.50 5.66 43.02
CA TYR A 783 -26.77 6.85 42.64
C TYR A 783 -27.73 8.03 42.54
N SER A 784 -27.47 9.18 43.16
CA SER A 784 -28.24 10.38 42.89
C SER A 784 -27.30 11.55 42.65
N THR A 785 -27.48 12.23 41.52
CA THR A 785 -26.72 13.43 41.17
C THR A 785 -27.52 14.66 41.60
N ASN A 786 -27.18 15.24 42.75
CA ASN A 786 -27.47 16.64 43.02
C ASN A 786 -26.34 17.25 43.87
N SER A 787 -25.69 18.28 43.31
CA SER A 787 -24.80 19.22 44.03
C SER A 787 -23.46 18.71 44.56
N GLY A 788 -22.70 17.95 43.76
CA GLY A 788 -21.23 17.92 43.84
C GLY A 788 -20.57 17.18 45.02
N ILE A 789 -21.32 16.64 45.97
CA ILE A 789 -20.80 15.75 47.03
C ILE A 789 -21.77 14.57 47.19
N VAL A 790 -21.25 13.33 47.11
CA VAL A 790 -22.02 12.09 47.32
C VAL A 790 -21.99 11.74 48.80
N THR A 791 -23.15 11.73 49.46
CA THR A 791 -23.30 11.23 50.83
C THR A 791 -24.31 10.10 50.82
N LEU A 792 -23.88 8.92 51.28
CA LEU A 792 -24.78 7.79 51.59
C LEU A 792 -25.12 7.89 53.08
N GLU A 793 -26.40 7.85 53.42
CA GLU A 793 -26.83 7.71 54.82
C GLU A 793 -27.48 6.33 55.02
N PRO A 794 -27.10 5.58 56.07
CA PRO A 794 -27.64 4.26 56.34
C PRO A 794 -29.11 4.33 56.77
N LYS A 795 -29.96 3.42 56.27
CA LYS A 795 -31.38 3.32 56.67
C LYS A 795 -31.62 2.42 57.89
N ASN A 796 -30.68 1.56 58.28
CA ASN A 796 -30.80 0.79 59.53
C ASN A 796 -29.47 0.10 59.95
N PRO A 797 -28.87 0.42 61.12
CA PRO A 797 -27.59 -0.16 61.55
C PRO A 797 -27.61 -1.64 61.99
N ALA A 798 -28.79 -2.26 62.16
CA ALA A 798 -28.94 -3.40 63.07
C ALA A 798 -28.66 -4.82 62.52
N THR A 799 -28.07 -5.01 61.34
CA THR A 799 -27.78 -6.36 60.80
C THR A 799 -26.43 -6.42 60.09
N PHE A 800 -25.35 -6.77 60.80
CA PHE A 800 -24.02 -6.92 60.19
C PHE A 800 -23.25 -8.12 60.75
N TYR A 801 -23.28 -9.26 60.03
CA TYR A 801 -22.23 -10.28 60.03
C TYR A 801 -22.24 -11.04 58.67
N GLN A 802 -21.05 -11.21 58.08
CA GLN A 802 -20.65 -12.22 57.08
C GLN A 802 -20.94 -12.09 55.56
N GLY A 803 -21.73 -11.13 55.05
CA GLY A 803 -22.10 -11.14 53.62
C GLY A 803 -21.56 -10.03 52.71
N ALA A 804 -21.01 -8.97 53.28
CA ALA A 804 -20.92 -7.66 52.63
C ALA A 804 -19.53 -7.38 52.01
N ASN A 805 -19.03 -8.22 51.10
CA ASN A 805 -17.81 -7.90 50.35
C ASN A 805 -18.13 -7.59 48.88
N PHE A 806 -18.01 -6.30 48.48
CA PHE A 806 -18.16 -5.86 47.09
C PHE A 806 -17.30 -6.69 46.13
N LEU A 807 -16.15 -7.17 46.61
CA LEU A 807 -15.14 -7.86 45.83
C LEU A 807 -15.27 -9.40 45.89
N ALA A 808 -15.95 -9.99 46.89
CA ALA A 808 -16.09 -11.45 47.00
C ALA A 808 -17.14 -12.07 46.05
N GLY A 809 -17.98 -11.26 45.41
CA GLY A 809 -19.11 -11.73 44.58
C GLY A 809 -18.79 -12.04 43.12
N GLY A 810 -17.52 -12.00 42.72
CA GLY A 810 -17.04 -12.24 41.35
C GLY A 810 -16.25 -11.06 40.75
N PRO A 811 -15.46 -11.30 39.69
CA PRO A 811 -14.51 -10.31 39.16
C PRO A 811 -15.21 -9.08 38.58
N LEU A 812 -14.62 -7.91 38.88
CA LEU A 812 -14.97 -6.62 38.33
C LEU A 812 -14.13 -6.38 37.07
N TYR A 813 -14.81 -6.13 35.95
CA TYR A 813 -14.16 -5.72 34.71
C TYR A 813 -14.57 -4.30 34.35
N MET A 814 -13.72 -3.64 33.57
CA MET A 814 -14.05 -2.42 32.85
C MET A 814 -13.80 -2.64 31.37
N THR A 815 -14.75 -2.25 30.54
CA THR A 815 -14.52 -2.09 29.11
C THR A 815 -14.32 -0.62 28.80
N MET A 816 -13.32 -0.30 27.97
CA MET A 816 -13.11 1.04 27.42
C MET A 816 -12.96 0.92 25.91
N THR A 817 -13.91 1.46 25.16
CA THR A 817 -13.86 1.56 23.72
C THR A 817 -13.43 2.97 23.33
N ASN A 818 -12.28 3.09 22.68
CA ASN A 818 -11.79 4.31 22.06
C ASN A 818 -12.11 4.25 20.56
N ARG A 819 -12.74 5.30 20.03
CA ARG A 819 -12.98 5.49 18.60
C ARG A 819 -12.27 6.74 18.16
N ILE A 820 -11.14 6.53 17.51
CA ILE A 820 -10.21 7.58 17.13
C ILE A 820 -10.51 7.98 15.70
N THR A 821 -10.65 9.28 15.48
CA THR A 821 -10.69 9.87 14.15
C THR A 821 -9.67 10.99 14.09
N TYR A 822 -8.66 10.85 13.24
CA TYR A 822 -7.67 11.88 12.93
C TYR A 822 -7.78 12.19 11.44
N ILE A 823 -7.91 13.46 11.08
CA ILE A 823 -8.05 13.89 9.69
C ILE A 823 -7.16 15.11 9.52
N ALA A 824 -6.21 15.00 8.60
CA ALA A 824 -5.37 16.12 8.18
C ALA A 824 -5.79 16.55 6.77
N ILE A 825 -6.12 17.83 6.62
CA ILE A 825 -6.55 18.41 5.35
C ILE A 825 -5.63 19.58 5.02
N ASP A 826 -5.04 19.56 3.82
CA ASP A 826 -4.44 20.74 3.23
C ASP A 826 -5.55 21.73 2.88
N ALA A 827 -5.63 22.81 3.65
CA ALA A 827 -6.68 23.81 3.55
C ALA A 827 -6.65 24.58 2.23
N GLU A 828 -5.47 24.72 1.62
CA GLU A 828 -5.30 25.47 0.37
C GLU A 828 -5.91 24.71 -0.81
N ASN A 829 -5.75 23.39 -0.83
CA ASN A 829 -6.19 22.54 -1.93
C ASN A 829 -7.50 21.79 -1.62
N ASN A 830 -8.05 21.95 -0.41
CA ASN A 830 -9.19 21.16 0.11
C ASN A 830 -8.96 19.66 -0.09
N TRP A 831 -7.77 19.20 0.30
CA TRP A 831 -7.28 17.87 -0.02
C TRP A 831 -6.89 17.08 1.22
N LEU A 832 -7.27 15.81 1.27
CA LEU A 832 -6.98 14.94 2.39
C LEU A 832 -5.52 14.49 2.31
N VAL A 833 -4.80 14.67 3.41
CA VAL A 833 -3.37 14.38 3.51
C VAL A 833 -3.13 13.14 4.36
N ASP A 834 -3.89 12.99 5.44
CA ASP A 834 -3.80 11.84 6.33
C ASP A 834 -5.16 11.57 6.99
N TYR A 835 -5.45 10.30 7.26
CA TYR A 835 -6.75 9.84 7.75
C TYR A 835 -6.63 8.59 8.61
N VAL A 836 -6.98 8.71 9.89
CA VAL A 836 -7.03 7.58 10.82
C VAL A 836 -8.45 7.42 11.31
N ASN A 837 -9.00 6.22 11.17
CA ASN A 837 -10.32 5.87 11.71
C ASN A 837 -10.26 4.48 12.32
N ILE A 838 -10.13 4.43 13.65
CA ILE A 838 -9.81 3.21 14.39
C ILE A 838 -10.74 3.07 15.58
N GLU A 839 -11.22 1.85 15.83
CA GLU A 839 -11.90 1.48 17.06
C GLU A 839 -11.11 0.41 17.79
N LYS A 840 -10.78 0.65 19.07
CA LYS A 840 -10.19 -0.35 19.96
C LYS A 840 -11.00 -0.45 21.24
N THR A 841 -11.35 -1.67 21.63
CA THR A 841 -12.01 -1.95 22.91
C THR A 841 -11.06 -2.72 23.82
N ASN A 842 -10.75 -2.13 24.96
CA ASN A 842 -9.93 -2.73 26.00
C ASN A 842 -10.79 -3.29 27.11
N LEU A 843 -10.41 -4.46 27.62
CA LEU A 843 -11.04 -5.11 28.75
C LEU A 843 -10.03 -5.19 29.91
N PHE A 844 -10.29 -4.42 30.96
CA PHE A 844 -9.47 -4.39 32.16
C PHE A 844 -10.10 -5.26 33.24
N ASN A 845 -9.37 -6.28 33.72
CA ASN A 845 -9.74 -7.05 34.90
C ASN A 845 -9.33 -6.27 36.16
N ILE A 846 -10.18 -5.34 36.61
CA ILE A 846 -9.91 -4.50 37.78
C ILE A 846 -9.64 -5.36 39.02
N THR A 847 -10.41 -6.44 39.19
CA THR A 847 -10.21 -7.38 40.30
C THR A 847 -8.80 -8.00 40.30
N GLY A 848 -8.34 -8.53 39.16
CA GLY A 848 -6.99 -9.10 39.04
C GLY A 848 -5.90 -8.05 39.23
N LEU A 849 -6.10 -6.83 38.72
CA LEU A 849 -5.16 -5.72 38.87
C LEU A 849 -4.97 -5.30 40.35
N ILE A 850 -6.04 -5.38 41.16
CA ILE A 850 -5.98 -5.10 42.60
C ILE A 850 -5.41 -6.28 43.38
N GLN A 851 -5.70 -7.52 42.99
CA GLN A 851 -5.17 -8.73 43.65
C GLN A 851 -3.66 -8.89 43.47
N GLY A 852 -3.12 -8.47 42.31
CA GLY A 852 -1.72 -8.69 41.95
C GLY A 852 -1.42 -10.13 41.50
N ASN A 853 -0.18 -10.39 41.09
CA ASN A 853 0.23 -11.65 40.44
C ASN A 853 0.54 -12.81 41.42
N THR A 854 -0.04 -12.79 42.61
CA THR A 854 0.29 -13.73 43.68
C THR A 854 -0.42 -15.06 43.45
N VAL A 855 0.33 -16.07 43.05
CA VAL A 855 -0.08 -17.48 43.18
C VAL A 855 -0.41 -17.69 44.66
N MET A 856 -1.67 -17.95 44.99
CA MET A 856 -2.06 -18.44 46.31
C MET A 856 -1.58 -19.88 46.48
N SER A 857 -0.26 -20.06 46.58
CA SER A 857 0.30 -21.30 47.10
C SER A 857 0.19 -21.20 48.60
N GLY A 858 -0.61 -22.07 49.20
CA GLY A 858 -0.73 -22.17 50.64
C GLY A 858 0.65 -22.35 51.27
N THR A 859 0.77 -21.86 52.50
CA THR A 859 1.92 -22.00 53.41
C THR A 859 3.08 -21.01 53.18
N ASP A 860 3.18 -20.05 54.11
CA ASP A 860 4.41 -19.40 54.57
C ASP A 860 5.32 -18.70 53.55
N SER A 861 4.82 -17.63 52.93
CA SER A 861 5.69 -16.52 52.51
C SER A 861 4.99 -15.21 52.85
N GLY A 862 5.63 -14.38 53.67
CA GLY A 862 5.06 -13.18 54.30
C GLY A 862 4.78 -12.04 53.32
N ASP A 863 3.78 -12.19 52.45
CA ASP A 863 3.26 -11.07 51.69
C ASP A 863 2.20 -10.34 52.52
N ASN A 864 2.68 -9.43 53.37
CA ASN A 864 1.91 -8.40 54.09
C ASN A 864 1.51 -7.24 53.14
N GLY A 865 1.39 -7.50 51.84
CA GLY A 865 1.19 -6.45 50.83
C GLY A 865 -0.19 -5.78 50.89
N LEU A 866 -0.21 -4.46 50.62
CA LEU A 866 -1.41 -3.61 50.50
C LEU A 866 -2.57 -4.26 49.71
N ASN A 867 -2.27 -5.02 48.66
CA ASN A 867 -3.24 -5.71 47.82
C ASN A 867 -4.07 -6.75 48.59
N ARG A 868 -3.41 -7.56 49.43
CA ARG A 868 -4.08 -8.57 50.28
C ARG A 868 -4.85 -7.91 51.41
N MET A 869 -4.33 -6.81 51.97
CA MET A 869 -5.05 -6.01 52.94
C MET A 869 -6.34 -5.40 52.35
N LEU A 870 -6.36 -5.05 51.07
CA LEU A 870 -7.53 -4.50 50.40
C LEU A 870 -8.53 -5.57 49.93
N TRP A 871 -8.03 -6.71 49.42
CA TRP A 871 -8.85 -7.76 48.81
C TRP A 871 -9.43 -8.81 49.79
N ASP A 872 -8.63 -9.26 50.77
CA ASP A 872 -9.06 -10.27 51.75
C ASP A 872 -9.82 -9.58 52.89
N PRO A 873 -11.14 -9.81 53.04
CA PRO A 873 -11.92 -9.15 54.08
C PRO A 873 -11.55 -9.66 55.49
N ASN A 874 -11.17 -10.93 55.63
CA ASN A 874 -10.90 -11.53 56.95
C ASN A 874 -9.57 -11.03 57.50
N TYR A 875 -8.53 -11.09 56.68
CA TYR A 875 -7.21 -10.57 57.07
C TYR A 875 -7.18 -9.04 57.02
N GLY A 876 -7.74 -8.44 55.98
CA GLY A 876 -7.60 -7.02 55.69
C GLY A 876 -8.32 -6.11 56.67
N ILE A 877 -9.56 -6.43 57.06
CA ILE A 877 -10.34 -5.63 58.03
C ILE A 877 -9.64 -5.63 59.38
N GLN A 878 -9.24 -6.81 59.85
CA GLN A 878 -8.51 -6.95 61.12
C GLN A 878 -7.20 -6.17 61.07
N ARG A 879 -6.42 -6.30 60.01
CA ARG A 879 -5.13 -5.61 59.86
C ARG A 879 -5.28 -4.09 59.84
N GLN A 880 -6.28 -3.55 59.12
CA GLN A 880 -6.55 -2.11 59.09
C GLN A 880 -6.93 -1.56 60.47
N ILE A 881 -7.69 -2.32 61.27
CA ILE A 881 -8.04 -1.95 62.65
C ILE A 881 -6.80 -2.01 63.55
N GLU A 882 -5.99 -3.06 63.45
CA GLU A 882 -4.76 -3.20 64.23
C GLU A 882 -3.75 -2.07 63.97
N ILE A 883 -3.57 -1.68 62.70
CA ILE A 883 -2.74 -0.52 62.30
C ILE A 883 -3.33 0.77 62.87
N SER A 884 -4.65 0.97 62.75
CA SER A 884 -5.35 2.14 63.28
C SER A 884 -5.29 2.27 64.80
N LEU A 885 -5.21 1.14 65.52
CA LEU A 885 -5.01 1.07 66.97
C LEU A 885 -3.54 1.22 67.39
N GLY A 886 -2.60 1.21 66.43
CA GLY A 886 -1.17 1.23 66.67
C GLY A 886 -0.63 -0.05 67.31
N ASN A 887 -1.35 -1.17 67.18
CA ASN A 887 -0.86 -2.50 67.60
C ASN A 887 0.12 -3.09 66.57
N VAL A 888 0.05 -2.58 65.34
CA VAL A 888 0.90 -2.93 64.20
C VAL A 888 1.38 -1.62 63.59
N ASP A 889 2.68 -1.53 63.31
CA ASP A 889 3.27 -0.39 62.62
C ASP A 889 3.31 -0.65 61.10
N ASP A 890 2.86 0.32 60.29
CA ASP A 890 2.89 0.31 58.82
C ASP A 890 3.39 1.67 58.33
N GLN A 891 4.69 1.90 58.50
CA GLN A 891 5.37 3.17 58.17
C GLN A 891 5.48 3.41 56.66
N ASP A 892 5.46 2.34 55.86
CA ASP A 892 5.63 2.41 54.41
C ASP A 892 4.38 2.93 53.68
N THR A 893 3.20 2.89 54.32
CA THR A 893 1.92 3.19 53.67
C THR A 893 1.08 4.22 54.43
N TRP A 894 1.34 4.46 55.72
CA TRP A 894 0.74 5.54 56.49
C TRP A 894 1.74 6.70 56.69
N VAL A 895 1.93 7.49 55.63
CA VAL A 895 2.90 8.60 55.58
C VAL A 895 2.28 9.90 56.15
N GLU A 896 3.04 10.65 56.95
CA GLU A 896 2.66 11.98 57.44
C GLU A 896 2.93 13.04 56.35
N TYR A 897 1.96 13.90 56.03
CA TYR A 897 2.07 14.86 54.93
C TYR A 897 2.60 16.22 55.42
N GLY A 898 3.91 16.45 55.27
CA GLY A 898 4.51 17.79 55.35
C GLY A 898 5.09 18.22 56.71
N GLY A 899 6.30 18.79 56.66
CA GLY A 899 7.11 19.17 57.81
C GLY A 899 6.51 20.30 58.66
N GLY A 900 6.13 19.96 59.90
CA GLY A 900 5.75 20.92 60.94
C GLY A 900 5.04 20.28 62.14
N TYR A 901 4.30 19.20 61.92
CA TYR A 901 3.58 18.47 62.96
C TYR A 901 4.15 17.07 63.12
N GLN A 902 5.31 16.96 63.76
CA GLN A 902 5.82 15.65 64.19
C GLN A 902 4.74 15.03 65.10
N ASN A 903 4.21 13.85 64.74
CA ASN A 903 3.25 13.01 65.48
C ASN A 903 1.77 13.01 65.03
N GLU A 904 1.38 13.55 63.86
CA GLU A 904 -0.02 13.46 63.35
C GLU A 904 -0.57 12.02 63.38
N ARG A 905 0.25 11.06 62.96
CA ARG A 905 -0.11 9.64 62.97
C ARG A 905 -0.35 9.14 64.40
N ALA A 906 0.53 9.46 65.33
CA ALA A 906 0.40 9.06 66.72
C ALA A 906 -0.84 9.71 67.39
N TYR A 907 -1.18 10.95 67.04
CA TYR A 907 -2.41 11.63 67.49
C TYR A 907 -3.67 10.92 66.97
N GLN A 908 -3.70 10.56 65.69
CA GLN A 908 -4.83 9.84 65.09
C GLN A 908 -5.02 8.45 65.73
N ILE A 909 -3.92 7.74 66.02
CA ILE A 909 -3.94 6.46 66.75
C ILE A 909 -4.49 6.63 68.16
N GLN A 910 -3.95 7.57 68.95
CA GLN A 910 -4.38 7.78 70.34
C GLN A 910 -5.85 8.18 70.41
N GLY A 911 -6.30 9.08 69.53
CA GLY A 911 -7.70 9.45 69.42
C GLY A 911 -8.59 8.24 69.09
N PHE A 912 -8.18 7.39 68.14
CA PHE A 912 -8.97 6.20 67.79
C PHE A 912 -8.99 5.16 68.92
N ARG A 913 -7.91 4.99 69.67
CA ARG A 913 -7.88 4.15 70.88
C ARG A 913 -8.82 4.66 71.97
N GLN A 914 -8.93 5.98 72.14
CA GLN A 914 -9.90 6.61 73.04
C GLN A 914 -11.34 6.34 72.60
N PHE A 915 -11.62 6.39 71.29
CA PHE A 915 -12.93 6.02 70.73
C PHE A 915 -13.26 4.53 70.93
N CYS A 916 -12.27 3.64 70.87
CA CYS A 916 -12.47 2.22 71.14
C CYS A 916 -12.51 1.87 72.65
N GLY A 917 -12.37 2.85 73.54
CA GLY A 917 -12.40 2.62 75.00
C GLY A 917 -11.12 1.95 75.55
N LEU A 918 -10.01 2.01 74.81
CA LEU A 918 -8.75 1.36 75.17
C LEU A 918 -7.80 2.26 75.96
N THR A 919 -8.08 3.57 76.03
CA THR A 919 -7.33 4.54 76.84
C THR A 919 -8.24 5.71 77.25
N ASN A 920 -8.00 6.26 78.44
CA ASN A 920 -8.71 7.43 78.97
C ASN A 920 -7.84 8.71 78.95
N SER A 921 -6.60 8.65 78.44
CA SER A 921 -5.60 9.73 78.53
C SER A 921 -5.08 10.15 77.15
N LEU A 922 -5.14 11.45 76.86
CA LEU A 922 -4.39 12.13 75.79
C LEU A 922 -3.06 12.59 76.38
N THR A 923 -1.93 12.00 75.96
CA THR A 923 -0.61 12.34 76.55
C THR A 923 0.12 13.46 75.80
N ALA A 924 -0.46 14.01 74.74
CA ALA A 924 0.12 15.14 74.01
C ALA A 924 -0.96 16.13 73.59
N SER A 925 -0.62 17.42 73.61
CA SER A 925 -1.52 18.59 73.56
C SER A 925 -2.32 18.70 72.24
N GLY A 926 -3.35 17.86 72.07
CA GLY A 926 -4.29 17.85 70.93
C GLY A 926 -5.74 17.67 71.38
N MET A 927 -6.70 18.01 70.51
CA MET A 927 -8.14 18.12 70.85
C MET A 927 -8.71 16.84 71.51
N PRO A 928 -9.54 16.97 72.57
CA PRO A 928 -10.38 15.88 73.08
C PRO A 928 -11.20 15.24 71.96
N ASP A 929 -11.34 13.90 71.96
CA ASP A 929 -12.36 13.24 71.13
C ASP A 929 -13.73 13.85 71.46
N GLN A 930 -14.32 14.57 70.50
CA GLN A 930 -15.72 14.98 70.65
C GLN A 930 -16.54 13.71 70.77
N GLN A 931 -17.38 13.61 71.80
CA GLN A 931 -18.17 12.41 72.12
C GLN A 931 -19.15 12.08 70.98
N GLY A 932 -18.66 11.53 69.89
CA GLY A 932 -19.43 11.11 68.74
C GLY A 932 -19.87 9.67 68.91
N ALA A 933 -21.05 9.35 68.39
CA ALA A 933 -21.52 7.97 68.29
C ALA A 933 -20.92 7.22 67.08
N TYR A 934 -20.08 7.87 66.27
CA TYR A 934 -19.49 7.31 65.06
C TYR A 934 -18.04 7.76 64.88
N ARG A 935 -17.17 6.86 64.40
CA ARG A 935 -15.81 7.20 64.00
C ARG A 935 -15.27 6.29 62.89
N GLN A 936 -14.60 6.88 61.90
CA GLN A 936 -13.87 6.14 60.86
C GLN A 936 -12.47 5.74 61.36
N THR A 937 -11.95 4.61 60.88
CA THR A 937 -10.54 4.25 61.09
C THR A 937 -9.62 5.32 60.51
N PRO A 938 -8.59 5.77 61.25
CA PRO A 938 -7.64 6.77 60.77
C PRO A 938 -6.80 6.25 59.59
N TYR A 939 -6.39 4.99 59.62
CA TYR A 939 -5.69 4.36 58.49
C TYR A 939 -6.70 3.86 57.44
N ASN A 940 -6.51 4.27 56.18
CA ASN A 940 -7.34 3.85 55.05
C ASN A 940 -6.45 3.30 53.94
N PRO A 941 -6.37 1.97 53.76
CA PRO A 941 -5.56 1.39 52.72
C PRO A 941 -6.09 1.81 51.35
N THR A 942 -5.17 2.27 50.51
CA THR A 942 -5.45 2.75 49.16
C THR A 942 -4.52 2.05 48.19
N VAL A 943 -5.07 1.41 47.17
CA VAL A 943 -4.31 0.89 46.04
C VAL A 943 -4.50 1.84 44.87
N HIS A 944 -3.38 2.20 44.26
CA HIS A 944 -3.30 3.06 43.09
C HIS A 944 -2.65 2.27 41.95
N LYS A 945 -3.27 2.31 40.76
CA LYS A 945 -2.80 1.60 39.57
C LYS A 945 -2.89 2.51 38.36
N LEU A 946 -1.73 2.70 37.74
CA LEU A 946 -1.60 3.36 36.46
C LEU A 946 -1.50 2.32 35.36
N ILE A 947 -2.30 2.47 34.30
CA ILE A 947 -2.22 1.67 33.09
C ILE A 947 -2.01 2.62 31.93
N ILE A 948 -0.99 2.37 31.13
CA ILE A 948 -0.71 3.15 29.92
C ILE A 948 -0.83 2.23 28.74
N GLU A 949 -1.57 2.70 27.75
CA GLU A 949 -1.78 2.01 26.50
C GLU A 949 -1.53 2.99 25.37
N SER A 950 -0.56 2.67 24.52
CA SER A 950 -0.22 3.48 23.35
C SER A 950 -0.54 2.74 22.06
N LEU A 951 -1.01 3.50 21.08
CA LEU A 951 -1.08 3.14 19.67
C LEU A 951 -0.03 3.96 18.95
N GLN A 952 1.06 3.31 18.54
CA GLN A 952 2.24 3.97 17.97
C GLN A 952 2.41 3.55 16.52
N ALA A 953 2.53 4.53 15.62
CA ALA A 953 2.96 4.31 14.27
C ALA A 953 4.38 3.71 14.26
N ASN A 954 4.56 2.61 13.55
CA ASN A 954 5.88 2.01 13.37
C ASN A 954 6.72 2.75 12.34
N ASP A 955 6.04 3.37 11.37
CA ASP A 955 6.54 4.20 10.31
C ASP A 955 5.46 5.25 10.03
N PRO A 956 5.74 6.55 10.24
CA PRO A 956 4.79 7.64 10.00
C PRO A 956 4.35 7.78 8.53
N LEU A 957 5.00 7.06 7.59
CA LEU A 957 4.71 7.12 6.16
C LEU A 957 3.74 6.03 5.69
N VAL A 958 3.49 5.03 6.53
CA VAL A 958 2.58 3.92 6.22
C VAL A 958 1.21 4.25 6.79
N HIS A 959 0.17 4.09 5.99
CA HIS A 959 -1.19 4.41 6.40
C HIS A 959 -1.71 3.32 7.35
N TYR A 960 -2.47 3.72 8.36
CA TYR A 960 -2.62 2.92 9.57
C TYR A 960 -3.86 2.04 9.57
N HIS A 961 -3.68 0.75 9.84
CA HIS A 961 -4.72 -0.10 10.37
C HIS A 961 -4.44 -0.40 11.86
N LEU A 962 -5.47 -0.71 12.66
CA LEU A 962 -5.31 -0.99 14.10
C LEU A 962 -4.21 -2.03 14.39
N GLY A 963 -4.14 -3.07 13.56
CA GLY A 963 -3.13 -4.13 13.68
C GLY A 963 -1.68 -3.64 13.51
N ASP A 964 -1.45 -2.51 12.85
CA ASP A 964 -0.13 -1.93 12.65
C ASP A 964 0.31 -1.05 13.84
N LEU A 965 -0.64 -0.60 14.68
CA LEU A 965 -0.39 0.34 15.78
C LEU A 965 -0.31 -0.30 17.17
N VAL A 966 -0.77 -1.54 17.34
CA VAL A 966 -0.89 -2.18 18.65
C VAL A 966 0.42 -2.88 19.03
N ASN A 967 1.02 -2.45 20.15
CA ASN A 967 2.08 -3.19 20.85
C ASN A 967 1.52 -3.81 22.14
N PHE A 968 1.91 -5.05 22.47
CA PHE A 968 1.45 -5.79 23.65
C PHE A 968 2.19 -5.42 24.95
N THR A 969 2.69 -4.19 25.07
CA THR A 969 3.41 -3.74 26.27
C THR A 969 2.49 -2.90 27.15
N ASN A 970 1.58 -3.55 27.87
CA ASN A 970 0.95 -2.94 29.04
C ASN A 970 2.04 -2.73 30.10
N VAL A 971 2.56 -1.52 30.24
CA VAL A 971 3.47 -1.18 31.33
C VAL A 971 2.62 -0.97 32.58
N PHE A 972 2.59 -1.98 33.45
CA PHE A 972 1.98 -1.87 34.77
C PHE A 972 3.02 -1.34 35.74
N THR A 973 2.94 -0.05 36.06
CA THR A 973 3.77 0.51 37.14
C THR A 973 2.95 0.50 38.43
N PRO A 974 3.20 -0.41 39.38
CA PRO A 974 2.64 -0.27 40.71
C PRO A 974 3.35 0.91 41.39
N LEU A 975 2.68 2.06 41.48
CA LEU A 975 3.14 3.11 42.38
C LEU A 975 2.95 2.58 43.82
N ARG A 976 4.06 2.15 44.44
CA ARG A 976 4.12 1.98 45.89
C ARG A 976 4.16 3.38 46.50
N ALA A 977 3.57 3.56 47.67
CA ALA A 977 3.54 4.84 48.40
C ALA A 977 4.93 5.45 48.74
N ASN A 978 6.02 4.75 48.41
CA ASN A 978 7.39 5.10 48.78
C ASN A 978 8.36 5.20 47.59
N GLN A 979 7.89 5.56 46.38
CA GLN A 979 8.82 6.00 45.34
C GLN A 979 9.10 7.50 45.53
N GLU A 980 10.38 7.83 45.78
CA GLU A 980 10.91 9.18 45.61
C GLU A 980 10.42 9.73 44.25
N ASN A 981 10.14 11.04 44.19
CA ASN A 981 9.63 11.79 43.03
C ASN A 981 10.55 11.79 41.78
N THR A 982 11.39 10.78 41.59
CA THR A 982 12.38 10.69 40.50
C THR A 982 11.92 9.82 39.33
N GLN A 983 10.70 9.28 39.34
CA GLN A 983 10.21 8.52 38.19
C GLN A 983 9.72 9.51 37.11
N GLU A 984 10.51 9.63 36.04
CA GLU A 984 10.13 10.34 34.81
C GLU A 984 8.75 9.86 34.34
N ASP A 985 7.95 10.79 33.77
CA ASP A 985 6.63 10.46 33.22
C ASP A 985 6.80 9.29 32.24
N PRO A 986 6.18 8.12 32.47
CA PRO A 986 6.31 6.95 31.61
C PRO A 986 5.70 7.13 30.20
N SER A 987 5.05 8.27 29.94
CA SER A 987 4.50 8.65 28.63
C SER A 987 5.61 8.87 27.60
N ASN A 988 5.40 8.37 26.37
CA ASN A 988 6.30 8.59 25.23
C ASN A 988 5.85 9.75 24.33
N ILE A 989 4.76 10.44 24.68
CA ILE A 989 4.22 11.58 23.93
C ILE A 989 5.26 12.71 23.89
N GLY A 990 5.54 13.22 22.70
CA GLY A 990 6.52 14.27 22.40
C GLY A 990 7.89 13.74 22.00
N LEU A 991 8.07 12.42 21.96
CA LEU A 991 9.33 11.74 21.71
C LEU A 991 9.21 10.74 20.55
N ILE A 992 10.33 10.30 19.99
CA ILE A 992 10.34 9.29 18.92
C ILE A 992 9.68 7.99 19.43
N ASN A 993 8.76 7.43 18.65
CA ASN A 993 8.04 6.21 18.99
C ASN A 993 8.99 5.09 19.41
N THR A 994 8.62 4.39 20.47
CA THR A 994 9.37 3.20 20.92
C THR A 994 9.37 2.11 19.85
N PHE A 995 8.27 2.01 19.09
CA PHE A 995 8.11 1.07 17.99
C PHE A 995 8.55 1.62 16.62
N TYR A 996 9.28 2.74 16.60
CA TYR A 996 9.83 3.29 15.37
C TYR A 996 10.84 2.31 14.77
N VAL A 997 10.51 1.69 13.63
CA VAL A 997 11.36 0.68 12.99
C VAL A 997 11.63 0.88 11.49
N PRO A 998 11.51 2.08 10.88
CA PRO A 998 12.11 2.28 9.59
C PRO A 998 13.65 2.38 9.77
N TRP A 999 14.41 1.84 8.82
CA TRP A 999 15.85 2.13 8.64
C TRP A 999 16.82 1.72 9.75
N GLY A 1000 16.45 0.81 10.65
CA GLY A 1000 17.35 0.27 11.68
C GLY A 1000 16.74 0.19 13.07
N GLY A 1001 15.60 0.83 13.32
CA GLY A 1001 14.99 0.90 14.66
C GLY A 1001 15.14 2.27 15.30
N ASN A 1002 14.50 2.46 16.45
CA ASN A 1002 14.64 3.68 17.24
C ASN A 1002 16.11 3.86 17.65
N PRO A 1003 16.77 4.99 17.29
CA PRO A 1003 18.20 5.20 17.54
C PRO A 1003 18.54 5.28 19.04
N ASP A 1004 17.56 5.58 19.89
CA ASP A 1004 17.72 5.69 21.34
C ASP A 1004 17.48 4.35 22.07
N LYS A 1005 17.19 3.26 21.33
CA LYS A 1005 16.93 1.93 21.90
C LYS A 1005 17.79 0.84 21.26
N ASP A 1006 18.24 -0.10 22.09
CA ASP A 1006 19.02 -1.25 21.61
C ASP A 1006 18.15 -2.20 20.76
N ILE A 1007 18.65 -2.54 19.57
CA ILE A 1007 17.96 -3.35 18.55
C ILE A 1007 17.93 -4.84 18.93
N THR A 1008 18.69 -5.24 19.96
CA THR A 1008 18.79 -6.63 20.43
C THR A 1008 17.53 -7.10 21.15
N GLY A 1009 16.48 -7.43 20.40
CA GLY A 1009 15.27 -8.03 20.94
C GLY A 1009 14.05 -8.02 20.01
N TYR A 1010 14.05 -7.18 18.98
CA TYR A 1010 12.90 -7.00 18.08
C TYR A 1010 12.84 -7.98 16.88
N ARG A 1011 13.56 -9.10 16.97
CA ARG A 1011 13.57 -10.15 15.93
C ARG A 1011 12.54 -11.22 16.28
N GLU A 1012 11.32 -11.15 15.72
CA GLU A 1012 10.56 -12.36 15.33
C GLU A 1012 9.26 -12.11 14.55
N SER A 1013 8.73 -10.88 14.43
CA SER A 1013 7.51 -10.62 13.61
C SER A 1013 7.69 -9.74 12.37
N VAL A 1014 8.90 -9.26 12.06
CA VAL A 1014 9.14 -8.27 10.97
C VAL A 1014 9.84 -8.88 9.74
N ASN A 1015 9.79 -10.20 9.57
CA ASN A 1015 10.35 -10.89 8.40
C ASN A 1015 9.46 -10.73 7.16
N GLN A 1016 9.45 -9.54 6.55
CA GLN A 1016 9.36 -9.36 5.10
C GLN A 1016 10.16 -8.10 4.71
N VAL A 1017 11.49 -8.25 4.71
CA VAL A 1017 12.45 -7.21 4.30
C VAL A 1017 12.41 -6.91 2.78
N GLY A 1018 11.56 -7.62 2.02
CA GLY A 1018 11.49 -7.52 0.55
C GLY A 1018 10.52 -6.49 -0.04
N LEU A 1019 9.79 -5.71 0.78
CA LEU A 1019 8.69 -4.85 0.29
C LEU A 1019 8.63 -3.43 0.88
N LYS A 1020 9.69 -2.92 1.51
CA LYS A 1020 9.73 -1.53 2.00
C LYS A 1020 10.61 -0.63 1.11
N ASP A 1021 9.92 -0.09 0.10
CA ASP A 1021 10.13 1.09 -0.77
C ASP A 1021 11.54 1.49 -1.27
N PRO A 1022 11.74 1.62 -2.61
CA PRO A 1022 12.83 2.37 -3.22
C PRO A 1022 12.63 3.90 -3.12
N ASN A 1023 13.69 4.62 -2.72
CA ASN A 1023 13.84 6.09 -2.81
C ASN A 1023 13.48 6.97 -1.61
N VAL A 1024 13.66 6.53 -0.37
CA VAL A 1024 13.87 7.47 0.76
C VAL A 1024 15.37 7.58 1.06
N THR A 1025 16.00 8.59 0.44
CA THR A 1025 17.16 9.30 0.97
C THR A 1025 16.76 10.02 2.26
#